data_AF-A0A4S4L1R1-F1
#
_entry.id   AF-A0A4S4L1R1-F1
#
_cell.length_a   1.000
_cell.length_b   1.000
_cell.length_c   1.000
_cell.angle_alpha   90.00
_cell.angle_beta   90.00
_cell.angle_gamma   90.00
#
_symmetry.space_group_name_H-M   'P 1'
#
loop_
_entity.id
_entity.type
_entity.pdbx_description
1 polymer ?
#
loop_
_entity_poly.entity_id
_entity_poly.type
_entity_poly.pdbx_seq_one_letter_code
_entity_poly.pdbx_strand_id
1 'polypeptide(L)'
;MIPTSDPAFERLKQFFLAGMQTETGPTTHASNLPADPPRSLVFTSTPPTNSLVLPTPPPTITSSPFITPKTPTRSRFVASQTINVRCRRIPFSPTRTPLNQKGTPQKQKKTRRSPRTIEEKLSAVLNLLKDDVRWTLGEFLYYVFRVEAEDGKVHRSRRHAGMVSRFLQGKTDHTVSDILDAWLRTPDGRPRSDEEKARMFSLKTSYLDIDLARPAITSFAAQVVQDQMVRERRNAVQPSSGLHVSRSKRALAAGKGWDDISIDMLNSVRQILKTHQPLTWRLLVNLATPKQRGKVIPMRAVRDHRPAEQVVTNVLSALNFAHNKFANKLAMAQGMLYFATGAQETIYRISSRIGMSVSYTTTYRTLRSLGHESSAKLLEWGADPGRGYILRLDNVQTFLKRRMPGIGRTDQVMMGTAAIVVEAEDYNAVLMDLDDKRRRIEENRRSQLTVDSLHDMIDIQHIHSMLGLQWLLTLVEYVPELAKYKSEVIKLFRTDSRKLTVLSTRRSHVQPLATNDKNEALIVELKDALLDFFQQMHQTQDAFQRRLIFTGGDGLTYEKMVLLKLLHQFHNTEFERFDFMEPFLEQFHTNWTDLSRIFETHWGEERNKDPSTLGHSAGKIGFKTPSDLKKVDYYSARHLAYLVLAARMIDCWRCNLFQIPTLETLKAAACTLHFTYTSFSAYHRSMAPHDPVDPHSVPLGTSWTQPIWMTEVEGAISEANNGKKRKYTRVAKGGDRESDDATPADASSTDKKKKVQNFMDLPFFGDRPLAQSGHFMMDTALSREVTMATDTGAIGRVWEVFKLWIFTFSGSSHSKYPGYLLEMVANLELESHPDLRDWFMQNWLVNLKGEAGHWMEGDKMVEHNNNELQKLLSRKDVEWGGPFMREVVSPNIFRLSESKTAFVQAIGLQQKSTQHPPLHTQPEFVTLTEIYKKEELHLFHPGRDYGRKGRDVADYERGADRLREGKLARWVHNTTSMRNLARDARGKESEVAEQVLIAHAERLAREAEDAELREQELGEIPSEVTDFGVYSHSDTDSGSECELPLTISKQIIADEDITETGDIEDERGEDSAGEWEGPEAEEYWQESEPEPQSELEFDDEMN
;
A
#
# COMPACT_ATOMS: atom_id res chain seq x y z
N MET A 1 -1.94 -56.69 -19.40
CA MET A 1 -1.83 -55.68 -20.46
C MET A 1 -2.94 -54.67 -20.25
N ILE A 2 -2.59 -53.40 -20.02
CA ILE A 2 -3.52 -52.26 -19.87
C ILE A 2 -2.97 -51.18 -20.84
N PRO A 3 -3.81 -50.35 -21.51
CA PRO A 3 -3.36 -49.57 -22.67
C PRO A 3 -2.28 -48.53 -22.34
N THR A 4 -1.11 -48.66 -22.97
CA THR A 4 0.09 -47.85 -22.71
C THR A 4 0.18 -46.60 -23.59
N SER A 5 -0.88 -45.78 -23.63
CA SER A 5 -0.86 -44.54 -24.42
C SER A 5 -1.84 -43.49 -23.87
N ASP A 6 -1.52 -42.89 -22.72
CA ASP A 6 -2.11 -41.61 -22.32
C ASP A 6 -1.36 -40.47 -23.05
N PRO A 7 -2.03 -39.67 -23.92
CA PRO A 7 -1.40 -38.53 -24.59
C PRO A 7 -0.88 -37.44 -23.65
N ALA A 8 -1.27 -37.43 -22.37
CA ALA A 8 -0.67 -36.54 -21.37
C ALA A 8 0.71 -37.04 -20.91
N PHE A 9 0.92 -38.36 -20.80
CA PHE A 9 2.21 -38.91 -20.40
C PHE A 9 3.28 -38.70 -21.49
N GLU A 10 2.97 -38.99 -22.75
CA GLU A 10 3.92 -38.73 -23.84
C GLU A 10 4.11 -37.23 -24.10
N ARG A 11 3.14 -36.35 -23.77
CA ARG A 11 3.38 -34.89 -23.75
C ARG A 11 4.29 -34.44 -22.62
N LEU A 12 4.12 -34.96 -21.40
CA LEU A 12 5.02 -34.68 -20.27
C LEU A 12 6.45 -35.13 -20.60
N LYS A 13 6.58 -36.33 -21.17
CA LYS A 13 7.86 -36.89 -21.59
C LYS A 13 8.46 -36.11 -22.77
N GLN A 14 7.65 -35.66 -23.72
CA GLN A 14 8.10 -34.74 -24.78
C GLN A 14 8.54 -33.39 -24.21
N PHE A 15 7.86 -32.81 -23.23
CA PHE A 15 8.24 -31.56 -22.55
C PHE A 15 9.61 -31.66 -21.86
N PHE A 16 9.99 -32.84 -21.34
CA PHE A 16 11.32 -33.08 -20.77
C PHE A 16 12.38 -33.51 -21.80
N LEU A 17 11.99 -34.16 -22.90
CA LEU A 17 12.90 -34.66 -23.95
C LEU A 17 13.22 -33.59 -25.02
N ALA A 18 12.19 -33.03 -25.65
CA ALA A 18 12.30 -31.81 -26.43
C ALA A 18 12.50 -30.66 -25.44
N GLY A 19 13.69 -30.06 -25.46
CA GLY A 19 13.95 -28.84 -24.66
C GLY A 19 12.91 -27.76 -25.00
N MET A 20 12.68 -26.85 -24.06
CA MET A 20 11.51 -25.95 -23.92
C MET A 20 11.16 -25.06 -25.14
N GLN A 21 10.87 -25.66 -26.28
CA GLN A 21 10.50 -25.02 -27.53
C GLN A 21 8.98 -25.00 -27.66
N THR A 22 8.40 -23.86 -27.30
CA THR A 22 7.07 -23.50 -27.82
C THR A 22 7.26 -22.91 -29.21
N GLU A 23 6.57 -23.45 -30.21
CA GLU A 23 6.74 -23.08 -31.62
C GLU A 23 6.47 -21.59 -31.87
N THR A 24 7.51 -20.83 -32.20
CA THR A 24 7.41 -19.44 -32.68
C THR A 24 7.87 -19.34 -34.13
N GLY A 25 7.08 -19.91 -35.04
CA GLY A 25 7.29 -19.79 -36.48
C GLY A 25 6.96 -18.37 -37.00
N PRO A 26 7.83 -17.72 -37.80
CA PRO A 26 7.57 -16.39 -38.33
C PRO A 26 6.66 -16.46 -39.57
N THR A 27 5.37 -16.13 -39.42
CA THR A 27 4.47 -15.98 -40.58
C THR A 27 4.64 -14.61 -41.25
N THR A 28 5.11 -14.63 -42.48
CA THR A 28 5.33 -13.48 -43.36
C THR A 28 4.05 -12.73 -43.74
N HIS A 29 4.17 -11.43 -43.98
CA HIS A 29 3.09 -10.60 -44.52
C HIS A 29 2.60 -11.10 -45.89
N ALA A 30 1.30 -11.38 -46.00
CA ALA A 30 0.57 -11.40 -47.26
C ALA A 30 -0.83 -10.82 -47.06
N SER A 31 -1.16 -9.75 -47.77
CA SER A 31 -2.46 -9.07 -47.70
C SER A 31 -3.55 -9.86 -48.39
N ASN A 32 -4.68 -10.11 -47.72
CA ASN A 32 -6.04 -10.08 -48.31
C ASN A 32 -7.13 -10.11 -47.23
N LEU A 33 -8.04 -9.13 -47.27
CA LEU A 33 -9.37 -9.13 -46.61
C LEU A 33 -10.29 -10.15 -47.33
N PRO A 34 -11.34 -10.74 -46.70
CA PRO A 34 -12.37 -9.98 -45.98
C PRO A 34 -13.13 -10.63 -44.78
N ALA A 35 -13.95 -9.78 -44.13
CA ALA A 35 -15.18 -10.04 -43.34
C ALA A 35 -15.09 -10.54 -41.87
N ASP A 36 -15.56 -9.67 -40.96
CA ASP A 36 -15.99 -9.95 -39.56
C ASP A 36 -17.15 -10.97 -39.50
N PRO A 37 -17.27 -11.80 -38.43
CA PRO A 37 -18.07 -11.41 -37.25
C PRO A 37 -17.55 -12.02 -35.90
N PRO A 38 -18.29 -11.99 -34.77
CA PRO A 38 -18.34 -10.86 -33.84
C PRO A 38 -17.80 -11.18 -32.42
N ARG A 39 -17.52 -10.13 -31.64
CA ARG A 39 -17.11 -10.24 -30.22
C ARG A 39 -18.22 -10.72 -29.28
N SER A 40 -17.90 -11.66 -28.40
CA SER A 40 -18.09 -11.60 -26.92
C SER A 40 -18.37 -12.99 -26.30
N LEU A 41 -17.66 -13.30 -25.21
CA LEU A 41 -18.12 -14.22 -24.16
C LEU A 41 -17.58 -13.74 -22.81
N VAL A 42 -18.49 -13.37 -21.91
CA VAL A 42 -18.21 -12.96 -20.53
C VAL A 42 -18.45 -14.18 -19.64
N PHE A 43 -17.43 -14.61 -18.90
CA PHE A 43 -17.62 -15.65 -17.88
C PHE A 43 -18.29 -15.06 -16.64
N THR A 44 -19.50 -15.52 -16.36
CA THR A 44 -20.25 -15.22 -15.13
C THR A 44 -20.10 -16.39 -14.17
N SER A 45 -19.67 -16.13 -12.94
CA SER A 45 -19.65 -17.11 -11.85
C SER A 45 -20.87 -16.92 -10.95
N THR A 46 -21.75 -17.92 -10.92
CA THR A 46 -22.90 -17.99 -10.02
C THR A 46 -22.52 -18.71 -8.71
N PRO A 47 -22.97 -18.24 -7.53
CA PRO A 47 -22.80 -18.96 -6.26
C PRO A 47 -23.79 -20.14 -6.13
N PRO A 48 -23.45 -21.19 -5.36
CA PRO A 48 -24.32 -22.35 -5.18
C PRO A 48 -25.49 -22.06 -4.23
N THR A 49 -26.65 -22.62 -4.52
CA THR A 49 -27.87 -22.54 -3.71
C THR A 49 -28.10 -23.85 -2.95
N ASN A 50 -28.25 -23.79 -1.63
CA ASN A 50 -28.78 -24.90 -0.84
C ASN A 50 -30.29 -24.70 -0.64
N SER A 51 -31.06 -25.74 -0.99
CA SER A 51 -32.52 -25.71 -0.99
C SER A 51 -33.10 -26.29 0.29
N LEU A 52 -34.07 -25.61 0.92
CA LEU A 52 -34.99 -26.21 1.87
C LEU A 52 -36.44 -25.78 1.59
N VAL A 53 -37.37 -26.68 1.96
CA VAL A 53 -38.70 -26.81 1.37
C VAL A 53 -39.77 -25.98 2.10
N LEU A 54 -40.69 -25.39 1.33
CA LEU A 54 -41.93 -24.75 1.81
C LEU A 54 -43.08 -25.74 1.97
N PRO A 55 -44.02 -25.48 2.90
CA PRO A 55 -45.43 -25.84 2.75
C PRO A 55 -46.37 -24.62 2.66
N THR A 56 -47.54 -24.84 2.06
CA THR A 56 -48.54 -23.83 1.64
C THR A 56 -49.63 -23.49 2.68
N PRO A 57 -50.31 -22.32 2.57
CA PRO A 57 -51.48 -21.89 3.39
C PRO A 57 -52.81 -22.50 2.87
N PRO A 58 -53.98 -22.50 3.59
CA PRO A 58 -54.78 -21.32 4.03
C PRO A 58 -55.62 -21.60 5.34
N PRO A 59 -56.85 -21.06 5.66
CA PRO A 59 -57.61 -19.85 5.26
C PRO A 59 -58.21 -18.96 6.40
N THR A 60 -58.70 -17.76 6.04
CA THR A 60 -59.84 -16.90 6.52
C THR A 60 -60.52 -17.10 7.91
N ILE A 61 -60.91 -16.07 8.71
CA ILE A 61 -62.28 -15.44 8.76
C ILE A 61 -62.41 -14.28 9.83
N THR A 62 -62.99 -13.12 9.43
CA THR A 62 -63.71 -12.01 10.19
C THR A 62 -63.14 -11.40 11.50
N SER A 63 -63.51 -10.19 11.99
CA SER A 63 -64.61 -9.23 11.70
C SER A 63 -64.22 -7.76 11.97
N SER A 64 -64.85 -6.79 11.29
CA SER A 64 -64.85 -5.34 11.64
C SER A 64 -66.13 -4.96 12.44
N PRO A 65 -66.24 -3.74 13.03
CA PRO A 65 -66.70 -2.57 12.26
C PRO A 65 -66.14 -1.17 12.64
N PHE A 66 -65.99 -0.30 11.62
CA PHE A 66 -66.24 1.17 11.55
C PHE A 66 -65.78 2.15 12.70
N ILE A 67 -65.38 3.42 12.49
CA ILE A 67 -65.87 4.45 11.55
C ILE A 67 -64.71 5.33 10.98
N THR A 68 -64.92 5.80 9.73
CA THR A 68 -64.14 6.69 8.84
C THR A 68 -64.32 8.22 9.16
N PRO A 69 -63.64 9.23 8.52
CA PRO A 69 -63.13 9.21 7.14
C PRO A 69 -61.80 9.92 6.79
N LYS A 70 -61.38 9.63 5.56
CA LYS A 70 -60.16 10.07 4.87
C LYS A 70 -60.50 11.06 3.75
N THR A 71 -59.51 11.85 3.31
CA THR A 71 -59.31 12.12 1.87
C THR A 71 -57.86 12.51 1.56
N PRO A 72 -57.10 11.66 0.83
CA PRO A 72 -55.85 12.06 0.18
C PRO A 72 -55.97 12.13 -1.36
N THR A 73 -55.23 13.05 -1.96
CA THR A 73 -55.27 13.39 -3.39
C THR A 73 -54.50 12.40 -4.26
N ARG A 74 -54.96 12.17 -5.49
CA ARG A 74 -54.47 11.11 -6.39
C ARG A 74 -53.30 11.58 -7.26
N SER A 75 -52.15 10.92 -7.15
CA SER A 75 -51.04 11.04 -8.10
C SER A 75 -51.39 10.38 -9.46
N ARG A 76 -50.90 10.98 -10.55
CA ARG A 76 -50.81 10.36 -11.88
C ARG A 76 -49.48 10.75 -12.52
N PHE A 77 -48.57 9.79 -12.63
CA PHE A 77 -47.46 9.88 -13.58
C PHE A 77 -47.95 9.62 -15.01
N VAL A 78 -47.29 10.25 -15.97
CA VAL A 78 -47.55 10.12 -17.41
C VAL A 78 -46.72 8.97 -17.98
N ALA A 79 -47.34 8.08 -18.74
CA ALA A 79 -46.66 7.14 -19.63
C ALA A 79 -46.66 7.69 -21.07
N SER A 80 -45.61 7.38 -21.83
CA SER A 80 -45.32 7.98 -23.13
C SER A 80 -46.22 7.48 -24.27
N GLN A 81 -46.36 8.33 -25.29
CA GLN A 81 -46.98 7.98 -26.57
C GLN A 81 -46.21 6.84 -27.26
N THR A 82 -46.95 5.96 -27.95
CA THR A 82 -46.47 5.27 -29.15
C THR A 82 -47.34 5.71 -30.32
N ILE A 83 -46.70 6.09 -31.43
CA ILE A 83 -47.35 6.40 -32.70
C ILE A 83 -47.33 5.12 -33.53
N ASN A 84 -48.46 4.76 -34.15
CA ASN A 84 -48.46 3.79 -35.24
C ASN A 84 -49.45 4.18 -36.34
N VAL A 85 -49.22 3.71 -37.56
CA VAL A 85 -49.51 4.45 -38.80
C VAL A 85 -50.60 3.79 -39.67
N ARG A 86 -51.50 4.62 -40.24
CA ARG A 86 -52.40 4.41 -41.42
C ARG A 86 -53.14 3.07 -41.60
N CYS A 87 -54.45 3.12 -41.86
CA CYS A 87 -54.97 3.04 -43.24
C CYS A 87 -56.45 3.47 -43.42
N ARG A 88 -56.89 3.57 -44.69
CA ARG A 88 -58.23 4.02 -45.14
C ARG A 88 -59.29 2.90 -45.10
N ARG A 89 -60.58 3.25 -44.88
CA ARG A 89 -61.69 3.12 -45.86
C ARG A 89 -63.03 3.66 -45.32
N ILE A 90 -63.96 3.96 -46.23
CA ILE A 90 -65.31 4.51 -45.99
C ILE A 90 -66.38 3.37 -46.18
N PRO A 91 -67.71 3.60 -46.20
CA PRO A 91 -68.65 2.99 -45.25
C PRO A 91 -69.60 1.93 -45.86
N PHE A 92 -70.47 1.29 -45.06
CA PHE A 92 -71.95 1.36 -45.19
C PHE A 92 -72.70 0.53 -44.11
N SER A 93 -74.01 0.80 -43.99
CA SER A 93 -75.05 0.31 -43.04
C SER A 93 -75.45 -1.18 -43.27
N PRO A 94 -76.47 -1.82 -42.61
CA PRO A 94 -77.62 -1.33 -41.77
C PRO A 94 -77.79 -2.13 -40.43
N THR A 95 -78.88 -2.14 -39.62
CA THR A 95 -80.33 -1.94 -39.83
C THR A 95 -81.13 -1.76 -38.50
N ARG A 96 -82.28 -1.04 -38.58
CA ARG A 96 -83.59 -1.27 -37.88
C ARG A 96 -83.83 -1.03 -36.36
N THR A 97 -84.73 -0.06 -36.14
CA THR A 97 -85.84 0.13 -35.16
C THR A 97 -86.84 -1.05 -35.02
N PRO A 98 -87.96 -1.02 -34.21
CA PRO A 98 -88.58 0.07 -33.38
C PRO A 98 -89.15 -0.31 -31.97
N LEU A 99 -89.64 0.69 -31.21
CA LEU A 99 -90.96 0.78 -30.47
C LEU A 99 -90.94 2.03 -29.53
N ASN A 100 -91.77 3.07 -29.77
CA ASN A 100 -93.06 3.40 -29.09
C ASN A 100 -93.02 3.41 -27.53
N GLN A 101 -93.62 4.33 -26.77
CA GLN A 101 -94.56 5.46 -26.99
C GLN A 101 -94.57 6.28 -25.65
N LYS A 102 -94.68 7.62 -25.53
CA LYS A 102 -95.90 8.49 -25.62
C LYS A 102 -95.54 9.89 -25.04
N GLY A 103 -96.33 10.94 -25.34
CA GLY A 103 -96.52 12.08 -24.43
C GLY A 103 -95.73 13.38 -24.67
N THR A 104 -96.14 14.19 -25.65
CA THR A 104 -95.73 15.62 -25.78
C THR A 104 -96.44 16.53 -24.76
N PRO A 105 -95.82 17.67 -24.43
CA PRO A 105 -96.45 18.95 -24.77
C PRO A 105 -95.53 19.86 -25.60
N GLN A 106 -96.12 20.66 -26.48
CA GLN A 106 -95.39 21.61 -27.32
C GLN A 106 -94.70 22.70 -26.49
N LYS A 107 -93.38 22.88 -26.69
CA LYS A 107 -92.69 24.16 -26.44
C LYS A 107 -91.93 24.59 -27.69
N GLN A 108 -92.02 25.90 -27.95
CA GLN A 108 -91.67 26.58 -29.19
C GLN A 108 -90.32 26.16 -29.81
N LYS A 109 -90.30 25.99 -31.14
CA LYS A 109 -89.06 25.94 -31.94
C LYS A 109 -88.29 27.26 -31.76
N LYS A 110 -87.29 27.29 -30.87
CA LYS A 110 -86.20 28.27 -31.02
C LYS A 110 -85.40 27.85 -32.25
N THR A 111 -85.38 28.71 -33.27
CA THR A 111 -84.54 28.56 -34.45
C THR A 111 -83.09 28.37 -34.01
N ARG A 112 -82.55 27.19 -34.30
CA ARG A 112 -81.16 26.85 -33.99
C ARG A 112 -80.30 27.66 -34.96
N ARG A 113 -79.77 28.81 -34.52
CA ARG A 113 -78.81 29.61 -35.29
C ARG A 113 -77.72 28.67 -35.82
N SER A 114 -77.33 28.85 -37.08
CA SER A 114 -76.20 28.15 -37.69
C SER A 114 -75.00 28.20 -36.74
N PRO A 115 -74.25 27.10 -36.57
CA PRO A 115 -73.09 27.09 -35.69
C PRO A 115 -72.05 28.06 -36.25
N ARG A 116 -71.92 29.23 -35.61
CA ARG A 116 -70.96 30.26 -36.04
C ARG A 116 -69.57 29.66 -36.20
N THR A 117 -68.84 30.07 -37.23
CA THR A 117 -67.43 29.69 -37.41
C THR A 117 -66.57 30.22 -36.26
N ILE A 118 -65.29 29.83 -36.19
CA ILE A 118 -64.39 30.33 -35.13
C ILE A 118 -64.16 31.84 -35.33
N GLU A 119 -64.02 32.25 -36.58
CA GLU A 119 -63.85 33.63 -37.05
C GLU A 119 -65.09 34.47 -36.72
N GLU A 120 -66.30 34.00 -37.06
CA GLU A 120 -67.55 34.68 -36.72
C GLU A 120 -67.79 34.80 -35.20
N LYS A 121 -67.29 33.84 -34.40
CA LYS A 121 -67.30 33.95 -32.93
C LYS A 121 -66.28 34.98 -32.45
N LEU A 122 -65.06 34.95 -33.01
CA LEU A 122 -63.98 35.86 -32.66
C LEU A 122 -64.36 37.31 -32.97
N SER A 123 -64.81 37.60 -34.20
CA SER A 123 -65.28 38.92 -34.61
C SER A 123 -66.46 39.41 -33.76
N ALA A 124 -67.42 38.53 -33.42
CA ALA A 124 -68.53 38.93 -32.56
C ALA A 124 -68.08 39.28 -31.12
N VAL A 125 -67.02 38.64 -30.60
CA VAL A 125 -66.46 38.96 -29.27
C VAL A 125 -65.59 40.22 -29.34
N LEU A 126 -64.74 40.36 -30.37
CA LEU A 126 -63.87 41.53 -30.54
C LEU A 126 -64.67 42.82 -30.79
N ASN A 127 -65.73 42.76 -31.60
CA ASN A 127 -66.63 43.90 -31.81
C ASN A 127 -67.37 44.25 -30.51
N LEU A 128 -67.85 43.27 -29.73
CA LEU A 128 -68.49 43.54 -28.44
C LEU A 128 -67.51 44.17 -27.42
N LEU A 129 -66.26 43.72 -27.40
CA LEU A 129 -65.22 44.35 -26.56
C LEU A 129 -64.96 45.80 -26.97
N LYS A 130 -64.85 46.07 -28.28
CA LYS A 130 -64.52 47.39 -28.82
C LYS A 130 -65.68 48.38 -28.77
N ASP A 131 -66.85 47.97 -29.25
CA ASP A 131 -67.95 48.86 -29.61
C ASP A 131 -68.97 49.00 -28.46
N ASP A 132 -69.31 47.89 -27.77
CA ASP A 132 -70.27 47.89 -26.65
C ASP A 132 -69.60 48.18 -25.29
N VAL A 133 -68.50 47.47 -24.99
CA VAL A 133 -67.86 47.49 -23.65
C VAL A 133 -66.70 48.50 -23.56
N ARG A 134 -66.14 48.91 -24.70
CA ARG A 134 -64.96 49.80 -24.82
C ARG A 134 -63.74 49.32 -24.02
N TRP A 135 -63.48 48.01 -24.03
CA TRP A 135 -62.27 47.40 -23.46
C TRP A 135 -61.33 46.91 -24.56
N THR A 136 -60.04 47.11 -24.34
CA THR A 136 -58.99 46.39 -25.08
C THR A 136 -58.99 44.91 -24.71
N LEU A 137 -58.38 44.07 -25.56
CA LEU A 137 -58.17 42.66 -25.26
C LEU A 137 -57.34 42.45 -23.98
N GLY A 138 -56.39 43.36 -23.71
CA GLY A 138 -55.57 43.35 -22.50
C GLY A 138 -56.38 43.62 -21.23
N GLU A 139 -57.18 44.69 -21.21
CA GLU A 139 -58.06 45.02 -20.08
C GLU A 139 -59.08 43.90 -19.81
N PHE A 140 -59.69 43.34 -20.86
CA PHE A 140 -60.60 42.21 -20.71
C PHE A 140 -59.91 41.01 -20.05
N LEU A 141 -58.73 40.62 -20.50
CA LEU A 141 -57.97 39.51 -19.89
C LEU A 141 -57.56 39.86 -18.44
N TYR A 142 -57.08 41.07 -18.20
CA TYR A 142 -56.71 41.54 -16.86
C TYR A 142 -57.89 41.47 -15.89
N TYR A 143 -59.05 42.06 -16.21
CA TYR A 143 -60.22 42.03 -15.32
C TYR A 143 -60.85 40.63 -15.18
N VAL A 144 -60.71 39.75 -16.18
CA VAL A 144 -61.12 38.34 -16.07
C VAL A 144 -60.26 37.56 -15.06
N PHE A 145 -58.96 37.84 -14.96
CA PHE A 145 -58.03 37.11 -14.09
C PHE A 145 -57.62 37.86 -12.79
N ARG A 146 -57.94 39.16 -12.66
CA ARG A 146 -57.68 40.07 -11.53
C ARG A 146 -57.72 39.37 -10.17
N VAL A 147 -56.64 39.50 -9.39
CA VAL A 147 -56.47 38.84 -8.08
C VAL A 147 -56.84 39.77 -6.92
N GLU A 148 -56.59 41.07 -7.04
CA GLU A 148 -56.83 42.07 -6.00
C GLU A 148 -57.66 43.26 -6.51
N ALA A 149 -58.37 43.92 -5.61
CA ALA A 149 -59.19 45.11 -5.89
C ALA A 149 -58.88 46.23 -4.88
N GLU A 150 -59.39 47.43 -5.11
CA GLU A 150 -59.12 48.63 -4.27
C GLU A 150 -59.64 48.47 -2.83
N ASP A 151 -60.60 47.55 -2.63
CA ASP A 151 -61.16 47.12 -1.33
C ASP A 151 -60.52 45.81 -0.79
N GLY A 152 -59.49 45.29 -1.48
CA GLY A 152 -58.84 44.02 -1.20
C GLY A 152 -59.63 42.75 -1.57
N LYS A 153 -60.82 42.85 -2.21
CA LYS A 153 -61.70 41.69 -2.47
C LYS A 153 -62.29 41.65 -3.88
N VAL A 154 -61.81 40.73 -4.70
CA VAL A 154 -62.35 40.53 -6.06
C VAL A 154 -63.69 39.76 -6.02
N HIS A 155 -64.79 40.49 -6.18
CA HIS A 155 -66.13 39.93 -6.31
C HIS A 155 -66.37 39.24 -7.67
N ARG A 156 -66.10 37.93 -7.76
CA ARG A 156 -66.40 37.12 -8.96
C ARG A 156 -67.78 36.48 -8.90
N SER A 157 -68.57 36.59 -9.97
CA SER A 157 -69.86 35.87 -10.07
C SER A 157 -69.65 34.35 -10.10
N ARG A 158 -70.63 33.56 -9.64
CA ARG A 158 -70.55 32.07 -9.63
C ARG A 158 -70.22 31.48 -11.00
N ARG A 159 -70.68 32.13 -12.08
CA ARG A 159 -70.39 31.75 -13.47
C ARG A 159 -68.97 32.12 -13.88
N HIS A 160 -68.51 33.33 -13.57
CA HIS A 160 -67.14 33.79 -13.84
C HIS A 160 -66.11 32.94 -13.11
N ALA A 161 -66.28 32.74 -11.80
CA ALA A 161 -65.44 31.87 -10.99
C ALA A 161 -65.42 30.42 -11.52
N GLY A 162 -66.57 29.87 -11.91
CA GLY A 162 -66.66 28.53 -12.51
C GLY A 162 -65.94 28.41 -13.86
N MET A 163 -66.00 29.44 -14.72
CA MET A 163 -65.30 29.45 -16.00
C MET A 163 -63.78 29.57 -15.83
N VAL A 164 -63.31 30.53 -15.04
CA VAL A 164 -61.87 30.73 -14.74
C VAL A 164 -61.29 29.49 -14.04
N SER A 165 -62.01 28.92 -13.07
CA SER A 165 -61.58 27.72 -12.35
C SER A 165 -61.42 26.52 -13.29
N ARG A 166 -62.37 26.29 -14.22
CA ARG A 166 -62.25 25.18 -15.20
C ARG A 166 -61.08 25.37 -16.16
N PHE A 167 -60.84 26.59 -16.61
CA PHE A 167 -59.72 26.93 -17.50
C PHE A 167 -58.36 26.73 -16.81
N LEU A 168 -58.17 27.32 -15.63
CA LEU A 168 -56.92 27.20 -14.86
C LEU A 168 -56.65 25.76 -14.35
N GLN A 169 -57.70 24.93 -14.23
CA GLN A 169 -57.57 23.48 -13.96
C GLN A 169 -57.30 22.62 -15.20
N GLY A 170 -57.18 23.22 -16.40
CA GLY A 170 -56.98 22.47 -17.65
C GLY A 170 -58.17 21.60 -18.08
N LYS A 171 -59.40 21.98 -17.70
CA LYS A 171 -60.66 21.26 -18.01
C LYS A 171 -61.44 21.89 -19.18
N THR A 172 -60.69 22.42 -20.14
CA THR A 172 -61.12 23.14 -21.34
C THR A 172 -60.34 22.63 -22.56
N ASP A 173 -60.93 22.75 -23.75
CA ASP A 173 -60.36 22.19 -24.99
C ASP A 173 -59.02 22.83 -25.40
N HIS A 174 -58.76 24.04 -24.91
CA HIS A 174 -57.45 24.70 -24.92
C HIS A 174 -57.04 25.01 -23.47
N THR A 175 -55.78 24.77 -23.15
CA THR A 175 -55.17 25.00 -21.85
C THR A 175 -54.34 26.28 -21.84
N VAL A 176 -53.88 26.71 -20.65
CA VAL A 176 -52.91 27.81 -20.50
C VAL A 176 -51.64 27.54 -21.31
N SER A 177 -51.17 26.29 -21.35
CA SER A 177 -49.96 25.91 -22.10
C SER A 177 -50.11 26.06 -23.60
N ASP A 178 -51.28 25.71 -24.17
CA ASP A 178 -51.56 25.87 -25.60
C ASP A 178 -51.59 27.36 -26.01
N ILE A 179 -52.10 28.22 -25.12
CA ILE A 179 -52.16 29.67 -25.33
C ILE A 179 -50.76 30.29 -25.21
N LEU A 180 -49.94 29.86 -24.24
CA LEU A 180 -48.56 30.31 -24.12
C LEU A 180 -47.70 29.89 -25.32
N ASP A 181 -47.88 28.67 -25.85
CA ASP A 181 -47.20 28.22 -27.06
C ASP A 181 -47.64 29.04 -28.29
N ALA A 182 -48.94 29.35 -28.40
CA ALA A 182 -49.45 30.25 -29.44
C ALA A 182 -48.86 31.66 -29.34
N TRP A 183 -48.76 32.26 -28.14
CA TRP A 183 -48.14 33.58 -27.92
C TRP A 183 -46.64 33.58 -28.24
N LEU A 184 -45.93 32.49 -27.94
CA LEU A 184 -44.50 32.36 -28.26
C LEU A 184 -44.23 32.11 -29.76
N ARG A 185 -45.18 31.49 -30.49
CA ARG A 185 -45.03 31.19 -31.92
C ARG A 185 -45.63 32.23 -32.86
N THR A 186 -46.70 32.94 -32.49
CA THR A 186 -47.39 33.89 -33.39
C THR A 186 -46.45 34.99 -33.88
N PRO A 187 -46.39 35.30 -35.20
CA PRO A 187 -45.55 36.37 -35.73
C PRO A 187 -45.87 37.75 -35.11
N ASP A 188 -47.11 37.96 -34.65
CA ASP A 188 -47.59 39.26 -34.14
C ASP A 188 -46.84 39.74 -32.90
N GLY A 189 -46.32 38.81 -32.09
CA GLY A 189 -45.54 39.10 -30.88
C GLY A 189 -44.02 39.10 -31.09
N ARG A 190 -43.52 39.09 -32.34
CA ARG A 190 -42.10 38.99 -32.64
C ARG A 190 -41.38 40.33 -32.40
N PRO A 191 -40.34 40.39 -31.54
CA PRO A 191 -39.52 41.59 -31.37
C PRO A 191 -38.84 41.97 -32.70
N ARG A 192 -38.83 43.27 -33.00
CA ARG A 192 -38.40 43.85 -34.27
C ARG A 192 -36.97 44.37 -34.16
N SER A 193 -36.64 45.10 -33.09
CA SER A 193 -35.26 45.56 -32.84
C SER A 193 -34.41 44.48 -32.18
N ASP A 194 -33.08 44.63 -32.23
CA ASP A 194 -32.17 43.73 -31.52
C ASP A 194 -32.12 44.00 -30.01
N GLU A 195 -32.39 45.23 -29.57
CA GLU A 195 -32.59 45.56 -28.15
C GLU A 195 -33.78 44.82 -27.54
N GLU A 196 -34.91 44.74 -28.27
CA GLU A 196 -36.09 44.00 -27.85
C GLU A 196 -35.83 42.48 -27.79
N LYS A 197 -35.00 41.95 -28.72
CA LYS A 197 -34.56 40.54 -28.69
C LYS A 197 -33.62 40.28 -27.51
N ALA A 198 -32.73 41.22 -27.19
CA ALA A 198 -31.82 41.12 -26.06
C ALA A 198 -32.53 41.08 -24.69
N ARG A 199 -33.79 41.55 -24.61
CA ARG A 199 -34.65 41.40 -23.43
C ARG A 199 -35.26 40.00 -23.26
N MET A 200 -35.08 39.06 -24.19
CA MET A 200 -35.53 37.67 -24.01
C MET A 200 -34.66 36.93 -22.98
N PHE A 201 -35.31 36.22 -22.05
CA PHE A 201 -34.64 35.55 -20.91
C PHE A 201 -33.83 36.49 -20.01
N SER A 202 -34.21 37.78 -19.94
CA SER A 202 -33.56 38.76 -19.04
C SER A 202 -33.74 38.36 -17.58
N LEU A 203 -32.63 38.36 -16.84
CA LEU A 203 -32.60 38.21 -15.38
C LEU A 203 -32.40 39.56 -14.65
N LYS A 204 -32.23 40.67 -15.39
CA LYS A 204 -31.97 42.00 -14.83
C LYS A 204 -33.23 42.88 -14.80
N THR A 205 -34.02 42.84 -15.86
CA THR A 205 -35.27 43.60 -15.99
C THR A 205 -36.42 42.76 -15.46
N SER A 206 -37.28 43.30 -14.60
CA SER A 206 -38.49 42.60 -14.18
C SER A 206 -39.31 42.19 -15.40
N TYR A 207 -39.85 40.98 -15.44
CA TYR A 207 -40.72 40.56 -16.54
C TYR A 207 -42.02 41.38 -16.63
N LEU A 208 -42.35 42.16 -15.59
CA LEU A 208 -43.47 43.11 -15.56
C LEU A 208 -43.16 44.43 -16.31
N ASP A 209 -41.87 44.79 -16.44
CA ASP A 209 -41.41 46.03 -17.07
C ASP A 209 -41.04 45.82 -18.55
N ILE A 210 -41.55 44.75 -19.17
CA ILE A 210 -41.24 44.34 -20.54
C ILE A 210 -42.54 44.29 -21.34
N ASP A 211 -42.76 45.28 -22.20
CA ASP A 211 -44.02 45.44 -22.94
C ASP A 211 -44.32 44.31 -23.93
N LEU A 212 -43.28 43.74 -24.55
CA LEU A 212 -43.43 42.71 -25.57
C LEU A 212 -43.60 41.32 -24.95
N ALA A 213 -44.73 40.68 -25.26
CA ALA A 213 -45.12 39.39 -24.69
C ALA A 213 -44.05 38.29 -24.81
N ARG A 214 -43.33 38.16 -25.94
CA ARG A 214 -42.29 37.13 -26.10
C ARG A 214 -41.09 37.34 -25.15
N PRO A 215 -40.41 38.51 -25.14
CA PRO A 215 -39.47 38.89 -24.10
C PRO A 215 -40.01 38.75 -22.67
N ALA A 216 -41.23 39.21 -22.38
CA ALA A 216 -41.82 39.12 -21.04
C ALA A 216 -42.00 37.66 -20.56
N ILE A 217 -42.61 36.80 -21.38
CA ILE A 217 -42.86 35.38 -21.05
C ILE A 217 -41.55 34.60 -20.87
N THR A 218 -40.55 34.87 -21.71
CA THR A 218 -39.23 34.19 -21.61
C THR A 218 -38.43 34.66 -20.40
N SER A 219 -38.49 35.95 -20.07
CA SER A 219 -37.88 36.51 -18.86
C SER A 219 -38.58 36.04 -17.58
N PHE A 220 -39.91 35.97 -17.57
CA PHE A 220 -40.69 35.35 -16.49
C PHE A 220 -40.24 33.92 -16.22
N ALA A 221 -40.14 33.09 -17.27
CA ALA A 221 -39.69 31.71 -17.14
C ALA A 221 -38.24 31.62 -16.61
N ALA A 222 -37.35 32.48 -17.08
CA ALA A 222 -35.96 32.53 -16.63
C ALA A 222 -35.85 32.92 -15.14
N GLN A 223 -36.57 33.96 -14.72
CA GLN A 223 -36.57 34.47 -13.35
C GLN A 223 -37.19 33.47 -12.36
N VAL A 224 -38.31 32.83 -12.70
CA VAL A 224 -38.93 31.78 -11.85
C VAL A 224 -38.00 30.57 -11.69
N VAL A 225 -37.27 30.18 -12.73
CA VAL A 225 -36.27 29.10 -12.64
C VAL A 225 -35.08 29.51 -11.78
N GLN A 226 -34.56 30.74 -11.95
CA GLN A 226 -33.48 31.29 -11.12
C GLN A 226 -33.87 31.28 -9.63
N ASP A 227 -35.07 31.76 -9.31
CA ASP A 227 -35.62 31.79 -7.96
C ASP A 227 -35.65 30.39 -7.32
N GLN A 228 -36.10 29.38 -8.07
CA GLN A 228 -36.14 28.01 -7.60
C GLN A 228 -34.73 27.43 -7.40
N MET A 229 -33.78 27.71 -8.29
CA MET A 229 -32.36 27.31 -8.13
C MET A 229 -31.73 27.97 -6.89
N VAL A 230 -32.04 29.23 -6.59
CA VAL A 230 -31.58 29.93 -5.39
C VAL A 230 -32.15 29.30 -4.12
N ARG A 231 -33.44 28.92 -4.12
CA ARG A 231 -34.08 28.20 -3.00
C ARG A 231 -33.46 26.81 -2.79
N GLU A 232 -33.25 26.04 -3.86
CA GLU A 232 -32.56 24.75 -3.83
C GLU A 232 -31.16 24.87 -3.21
N ARG A 233 -30.36 25.86 -3.65
CA ARG A 233 -29.05 26.15 -3.07
C ARG A 233 -29.13 26.51 -1.58
N ARG A 234 -30.06 27.38 -1.17
CA ARG A 234 -30.27 27.76 0.25
C ARG A 234 -30.60 26.55 1.13
N ASN A 235 -31.30 25.55 0.59
CA ASN A 235 -31.59 24.30 1.30
C ASN A 235 -30.34 23.39 1.36
N ALA A 236 -29.61 23.25 0.25
CA ALA A 236 -28.45 22.36 0.18
C ALA A 236 -27.28 22.78 1.10
N VAL A 237 -27.07 24.08 1.31
CA VAL A 237 -25.97 24.60 2.15
C VAL A 237 -26.29 24.63 3.66
N GLN A 238 -27.46 24.14 4.10
CA GLN A 238 -27.77 24.04 5.53
C GLN A 238 -26.88 22.99 6.23
N PRO A 239 -26.49 23.18 7.50
CA PRO A 239 -25.73 22.18 8.26
C PRO A 239 -26.40 20.81 8.30
N SER A 240 -27.74 20.78 8.38
CA SER A 240 -28.56 19.56 8.37
C SER A 240 -28.54 18.77 7.06
N SER A 241 -28.06 19.36 5.96
CA SER A 241 -28.02 18.72 4.64
C SER A 241 -26.75 17.87 4.42
N GLY A 242 -25.77 17.90 5.33
CA GLY A 242 -24.60 17.01 5.27
C GLY A 242 -23.49 17.38 4.27
N LEU A 243 -23.55 18.56 3.64
CA LEU A 243 -22.44 19.10 2.82
C LEU A 243 -21.31 19.74 3.67
N HIS A 244 -21.49 19.81 4.98
CA HIS A 244 -20.51 20.35 5.92
C HIS A 244 -19.59 19.24 6.41
N VAL A 245 -18.28 19.49 6.47
CA VAL A 245 -17.36 18.58 7.17
C VAL A 245 -17.68 18.63 8.66
N SER A 246 -17.69 17.47 9.31
CA SER A 246 -17.95 17.29 10.74
C SER A 246 -16.85 17.89 11.63
N ARG A 247 -16.75 19.22 11.72
CA ARG A 247 -15.66 19.94 12.43
C ARG A 247 -15.93 20.31 13.89
N SER A 248 -17.10 19.96 14.45
CA SER A 248 -17.35 20.23 15.87
C SER A 248 -16.53 19.27 16.74
N LYS A 249 -16.01 19.71 17.90
CA LYS A 249 -15.30 18.84 18.85
C LYS A 249 -16.08 17.54 19.15
N ARG A 250 -17.41 17.62 19.22
CA ARG A 250 -18.33 16.50 19.49
C ARG A 250 -18.54 15.54 18.31
N ALA A 251 -18.30 16.00 17.07
CA ALA A 251 -18.42 15.17 15.87
C ALA A 251 -17.08 14.56 15.46
N LEU A 252 -15.98 15.29 15.69
CA LEU A 252 -14.61 14.78 15.66
C LEU A 252 -14.41 13.68 16.71
N ALA A 253 -14.74 13.93 17.99
CA ALA A 253 -14.72 12.90 19.04
C ALA A 253 -15.61 11.66 18.76
N ALA A 254 -16.54 11.73 17.80
CA ALA A 254 -17.34 10.61 17.32
C ALA A 254 -16.75 9.89 16.08
N GLY A 255 -15.48 10.14 15.74
CA GLY A 255 -14.74 9.52 14.61
C GLY A 255 -15.02 10.10 13.22
N LYS A 256 -16.00 10.99 13.08
CA LYS A 256 -16.59 11.34 11.78
C LYS A 256 -15.68 12.16 10.86
N GLY A 257 -14.53 12.61 11.34
CA GLY A 257 -13.59 13.47 10.61
C GLY A 257 -13.00 12.81 9.36
N TRP A 258 -12.47 11.59 9.51
CA TRP A 258 -11.97 10.79 8.38
C TRP A 258 -13.08 10.00 7.67
N ASP A 259 -14.14 9.58 8.37
CA ASP A 259 -15.28 8.89 7.77
C ASP A 259 -16.02 9.75 6.72
N ASP A 260 -16.02 11.08 6.90
CA ASP A 260 -16.51 12.06 5.92
C ASP A 260 -15.71 12.06 4.60
N ILE A 261 -14.53 11.40 4.55
CA ILE A 261 -13.58 11.33 3.43
C ILE A 261 -13.32 9.85 3.04
N SER A 262 -14.36 9.04 3.15
CA SER A 262 -14.38 7.62 2.73
C SER A 262 -14.62 7.45 1.21
N ILE A 263 -14.49 6.22 0.70
CA ILE A 263 -14.79 5.85 -0.69
C ILE A 263 -16.20 6.33 -1.11
N ASP A 264 -17.16 6.24 -0.20
CA ASP A 264 -18.55 6.65 -0.44
C ASP A 264 -18.80 8.16 -0.37
N MET A 265 -17.81 8.99 -0.01
CA MET A 265 -17.96 10.45 0.11
C MET A 265 -18.54 11.08 -1.16
N LEU A 266 -18.03 10.71 -2.35
CA LEU A 266 -18.51 11.26 -3.62
C LEU A 266 -19.95 10.81 -3.95
N ASN A 267 -20.32 9.59 -3.58
CA ASN A 267 -21.69 9.08 -3.76
C ASN A 267 -22.66 9.77 -2.78
N SER A 268 -22.23 9.96 -1.53
CA SER A 268 -22.96 10.70 -0.49
C SER A 268 -23.22 12.15 -0.89
N VAL A 269 -22.18 12.90 -1.27
CA VAL A 269 -22.30 14.28 -1.78
C VAL A 269 -23.21 14.32 -3.01
N ARG A 270 -23.07 13.39 -3.97
CA ARG A 270 -23.96 13.30 -5.14
C ARG A 270 -25.43 13.11 -4.74
N GLN A 271 -25.71 12.25 -3.77
CA GLN A 271 -27.07 11.96 -3.33
C GLN A 271 -27.71 13.14 -2.58
N ILE A 272 -26.92 13.85 -1.76
CA ILE A 272 -27.34 15.11 -1.11
C ILE A 272 -27.71 16.15 -2.17
N LEU A 273 -26.85 16.37 -3.16
CA LEU A 273 -27.10 17.36 -4.22
C LEU A 273 -28.34 17.00 -5.06
N LYS A 274 -28.55 15.72 -5.41
CA LYS A 274 -29.77 15.24 -6.08
C LYS A 274 -31.04 15.47 -5.26
N THR A 275 -30.94 15.38 -3.94
CA THR A 275 -32.08 15.52 -3.01
C THR A 275 -32.46 16.98 -2.78
N HIS A 276 -31.47 17.85 -2.54
CA HIS A 276 -31.71 19.25 -2.20
C HIS A 276 -31.70 20.21 -3.41
N GLN A 277 -31.13 19.82 -4.56
CA GLN A 277 -31.06 20.63 -5.78
C GLN A 277 -31.56 19.91 -7.06
N PRO A 278 -32.76 19.29 -7.06
CA PRO A 278 -33.20 18.43 -8.17
C PRO A 278 -33.39 19.15 -9.51
N LEU A 279 -33.90 20.39 -9.54
CA LEU A 279 -34.02 21.18 -10.76
C LEU A 279 -32.64 21.55 -11.29
N THR A 280 -31.79 22.12 -10.42
CA THR A 280 -30.44 22.57 -10.75
C THR A 280 -29.58 21.41 -11.27
N TRP A 281 -29.62 20.26 -10.58
CA TRP A 281 -28.97 19.02 -10.98
C TRP A 281 -29.39 18.59 -12.38
N ARG A 282 -30.71 18.55 -12.65
CA ARG A 282 -31.25 18.11 -13.95
C ARG A 282 -30.86 19.05 -15.09
N LEU A 283 -30.84 20.36 -14.85
CA LEU A 283 -30.39 21.35 -15.84
C LEU A 283 -28.91 21.17 -16.17
N LEU A 284 -28.04 21.07 -15.15
CA LEU A 284 -26.61 20.88 -15.36
C LEU A 284 -26.26 19.53 -16.01
N VAL A 285 -26.95 18.44 -15.65
CA VAL A 285 -26.77 17.14 -16.33
C VAL A 285 -27.19 17.21 -17.80
N ASN A 286 -28.27 17.95 -18.12
CA ASN A 286 -28.67 18.16 -19.51
C ASN A 286 -27.65 19.01 -20.30
N LEU A 287 -26.96 19.97 -19.65
CA LEU A 287 -25.90 20.76 -20.29
C LEU A 287 -24.60 19.94 -20.47
N ALA A 288 -24.24 19.11 -19.50
CA ALA A 288 -23.06 18.24 -19.56
C ALA A 288 -23.24 17.01 -20.47
N THR A 289 -24.48 16.69 -20.88
CA THR A 289 -24.81 15.57 -21.75
C THR A 289 -25.08 16.06 -23.18
N PRO A 290 -24.17 15.84 -24.16
CA PRO A 290 -24.41 16.27 -25.53
C PRO A 290 -25.58 15.49 -26.15
N LYS A 291 -26.31 16.15 -27.05
CA LYS A 291 -27.40 15.54 -27.82
C LYS A 291 -26.87 14.35 -28.62
N GLN A 292 -27.46 13.16 -28.42
CA GLN A 292 -27.11 11.98 -29.21
C GLN A 292 -27.39 12.24 -30.70
N ARG A 293 -26.34 12.22 -31.52
CA ARG A 293 -26.45 12.16 -32.99
C ARG A 293 -26.61 10.70 -33.40
N GLY A 294 -27.81 10.29 -33.79
CA GLY A 294 -28.08 8.95 -34.32
C GLY A 294 -29.38 8.34 -33.81
N LYS A 295 -29.95 7.41 -34.57
CA LYS A 295 -31.18 6.70 -34.19
C LYS A 295 -30.89 5.70 -33.06
N VAL A 296 -31.58 5.90 -31.94
CA VAL A 296 -32.05 4.90 -30.96
C VAL A 296 -31.17 3.65 -30.80
N ILE A 297 -30.32 3.66 -29.76
CA ILE A 297 -30.04 2.47 -28.96
C ILE A 297 -30.41 2.83 -27.50
N PRO A 298 -31.36 2.13 -26.86
CA PRO A 298 -31.92 2.53 -25.57
C PRO A 298 -31.07 2.08 -24.36
N MET A 299 -29.75 1.99 -24.52
CA MET A 299 -28.83 1.92 -23.40
C MET A 299 -28.19 3.28 -23.20
N ARG A 300 -28.35 3.81 -21.99
CA ARG A 300 -27.68 5.02 -21.51
C ARG A 300 -26.21 4.68 -21.30
N ALA A 301 -25.45 4.59 -22.39
CA ALA A 301 -24.03 4.26 -22.38
C ALA A 301 -23.33 5.17 -21.36
N VAL A 302 -22.84 4.56 -20.28
CA VAL A 302 -22.10 5.28 -19.25
C VAL A 302 -20.86 5.83 -19.95
N ARG A 303 -20.64 7.15 -19.85
CA ARG A 303 -19.47 7.77 -20.45
C ARG A 303 -18.26 7.44 -19.58
N ASP A 304 -17.34 6.63 -20.10
CA ASP A 304 -16.09 6.31 -19.40
C ASP A 304 -15.23 7.57 -19.19
N HIS A 305 -15.17 8.46 -20.20
CA HIS A 305 -14.47 9.74 -20.07
C HIS A 305 -15.42 10.88 -19.65
N ARG A 306 -15.10 11.53 -18.52
CA ARG A 306 -15.84 12.64 -17.90
C ARG A 306 -17.34 12.34 -17.71
N PRO A 307 -17.71 11.40 -16.81
CA PRO A 307 -19.10 11.08 -16.52
C PRO A 307 -19.89 12.33 -16.10
N ALA A 308 -21.01 12.62 -16.79
CA ALA A 308 -21.76 13.86 -16.57
C ALA A 308 -22.21 14.05 -15.11
N GLU A 309 -22.61 12.99 -14.42
CA GLU A 309 -22.98 13.09 -12.99
C GLU A 309 -21.80 13.48 -12.10
N GLN A 310 -20.57 13.01 -12.37
CA GLN A 310 -19.39 13.39 -11.58
C GLN A 310 -18.98 14.84 -11.83
N VAL A 311 -19.03 15.30 -13.08
CA VAL A 311 -18.77 16.70 -13.44
C VAL A 311 -19.77 17.61 -12.72
N VAL A 312 -21.07 17.27 -12.76
CA VAL A 312 -22.12 18.06 -12.10
C VAL A 312 -22.00 18.01 -10.57
N THR A 313 -21.61 16.89 -9.96
CA THR A 313 -21.28 16.82 -8.52
C THR A 313 -20.18 17.82 -8.15
N ASN A 314 -19.08 17.88 -8.92
CA ASN A 314 -17.98 18.81 -8.65
C ASN A 314 -18.43 20.27 -8.82
N VAL A 315 -19.08 20.61 -9.94
CA VAL A 315 -19.56 21.98 -10.22
C VAL A 315 -20.54 22.47 -9.15
N LEU A 316 -21.54 21.66 -8.77
CA LEU A 316 -22.49 22.04 -7.72
C LEU A 316 -21.82 22.16 -6.35
N SER A 317 -20.87 21.28 -6.02
CA SER A 317 -20.15 21.40 -4.76
C SER A 317 -19.30 22.67 -4.71
N ALA A 318 -18.64 23.06 -5.80
CA ALA A 318 -17.88 24.30 -5.88
C ALA A 318 -18.78 25.54 -5.74
N LEU A 319 -19.95 25.55 -6.40
CA LEU A 319 -20.94 26.63 -6.27
C LEU A 319 -21.53 26.72 -4.85
N ASN A 320 -21.78 25.59 -4.20
CA ASN A 320 -22.28 25.55 -2.82
C ASN A 320 -21.20 26.00 -1.81
N PHE A 321 -19.94 25.61 -2.01
CA PHE A 321 -18.81 26.05 -1.20
C PHE A 321 -18.50 27.54 -1.37
N ALA A 322 -18.55 28.06 -2.61
CA ALA A 322 -18.40 29.48 -2.89
C ALA A 322 -19.51 30.34 -2.24
N HIS A 323 -20.73 29.80 -2.10
CA HIS A 323 -21.81 30.47 -1.38
C HIS A 323 -21.68 30.34 0.15
N ASN A 324 -21.23 29.20 0.65
CA ASN A 324 -21.05 28.93 2.08
C ASN A 324 -19.74 28.17 2.32
N LYS A 325 -18.75 28.85 2.91
CA LYS A 325 -17.43 28.29 3.26
C LYS A 325 -17.46 27.03 4.12
N PHE A 326 -18.58 26.73 4.78
CA PHE A 326 -18.77 25.52 5.58
C PHE A 326 -19.34 24.35 4.77
N ALA A 327 -19.98 24.58 3.62
CA ALA A 327 -20.46 23.53 2.71
C ALA A 327 -19.31 22.95 1.85
N ASN A 328 -18.23 22.54 2.51
CA ASN A 328 -16.92 22.31 1.92
C ASN A 328 -16.50 20.82 1.88
N LYS A 329 -17.41 19.86 2.05
CA LYS A 329 -17.07 18.42 2.19
C LYS A 329 -16.16 17.89 1.06
N LEU A 330 -16.54 18.09 -0.21
CA LEU A 330 -15.71 17.68 -1.34
C LEU A 330 -14.41 18.51 -1.46
N ALA A 331 -14.48 19.81 -1.18
CA ALA A 331 -13.32 20.71 -1.28
C ALA A 331 -12.25 20.44 -0.20
N MET A 332 -12.66 20.03 0.99
CA MET A 332 -11.77 19.55 2.05
C MET A 332 -11.10 18.24 1.63
N ALA A 333 -11.89 17.30 1.13
CA ALA A 333 -11.39 16.01 0.67
C ALA A 333 -10.38 16.17 -0.48
N GLN A 334 -10.62 17.06 -1.45
CA GLN A 334 -9.63 17.41 -2.48
C GLN A 334 -8.36 18.04 -1.89
N GLY A 335 -8.49 18.92 -0.88
CA GLY A 335 -7.35 19.48 -0.15
C GLY A 335 -6.49 18.39 0.52
N MET A 336 -7.11 17.39 1.14
CA MET A 336 -6.38 16.26 1.73
C MET A 336 -5.73 15.36 0.69
N LEU A 337 -6.40 15.10 -0.45
CA LEU A 337 -5.78 14.37 -1.56
C LEU A 337 -4.53 15.10 -2.07
N TYR A 338 -4.61 16.42 -2.28
CA TYR A 338 -3.47 17.25 -2.65
C TYR A 338 -2.34 17.17 -1.60
N PHE A 339 -2.66 17.05 -0.31
CA PHE A 339 -1.67 16.90 0.75
C PHE A 339 -0.99 15.53 0.69
N ALA A 340 -1.78 14.47 0.57
CA ALA A 340 -1.28 13.10 0.43
C ALA A 340 -0.38 12.91 -0.79
N THR A 341 -0.67 13.60 -1.91
CA THR A 341 0.19 13.61 -3.11
C THR A 341 1.35 14.63 -3.04
N GLY A 342 1.44 15.40 -1.96
CA GLY A 342 2.43 16.46 -1.74
C GLY A 342 2.40 17.58 -2.79
N ALA A 343 1.22 17.94 -3.28
CA ALA A 343 1.02 18.98 -4.29
C ALA A 343 1.57 20.34 -3.80
N GLN A 344 2.15 21.11 -4.71
CA GLN A 344 2.70 22.45 -4.40
C GLN A 344 1.61 23.39 -3.88
N GLU A 345 1.96 24.30 -2.95
CA GLU A 345 1.01 25.25 -2.36
C GLU A 345 0.32 26.14 -3.41
N THR A 346 1.00 26.45 -4.52
CA THR A 346 0.43 27.14 -5.69
C THR A 346 -0.85 26.47 -6.21
N ILE A 347 -0.91 25.12 -6.22
CA ILE A 347 -2.09 24.36 -6.66
C ILE A 347 -3.27 24.59 -5.70
N TYR A 348 -3.02 24.68 -4.39
CA TYR A 348 -4.04 25.02 -3.40
C TYR A 348 -4.50 26.47 -3.53
N ARG A 349 -3.59 27.42 -3.76
CA ARG A 349 -3.94 28.84 -3.94
C ARG A 349 -4.88 29.03 -5.13
N ILE A 350 -4.57 28.42 -6.27
CA ILE A 350 -5.41 28.44 -7.47
C ILE A 350 -6.73 27.70 -7.20
N SER A 351 -6.66 26.44 -6.78
CA SER A 351 -7.84 25.57 -6.58
C SER A 351 -8.81 26.11 -5.53
N SER A 352 -8.31 26.75 -4.47
CA SER A 352 -9.14 27.38 -3.44
C SER A 352 -9.79 28.67 -3.91
N ARG A 353 -9.17 29.42 -4.84
CA ARG A 353 -9.77 30.64 -5.41
C ARG A 353 -10.93 30.32 -6.35
N ILE A 354 -10.88 29.19 -7.06
CA ILE A 354 -11.96 28.71 -7.94
C ILE A 354 -12.97 27.78 -7.25
N GLY A 355 -12.85 27.56 -5.93
CA GLY A 355 -13.79 26.76 -5.14
C GLY A 355 -13.70 25.25 -5.33
N MET A 356 -12.61 24.74 -5.93
CA MET A 356 -12.37 23.30 -6.07
C MET A 356 -11.88 22.66 -4.77
N SER A 357 -10.84 23.24 -4.16
CA SER A 357 -10.28 22.76 -2.87
C SER A 357 -10.46 23.80 -1.76
N VAL A 358 -10.16 23.41 -0.52
CA VAL A 358 -9.83 24.38 0.55
C VAL A 358 -8.38 24.88 0.41
N SER A 359 -8.01 25.91 1.17
CA SER A 359 -6.63 26.41 1.22
C SER A 359 -5.67 25.42 1.92
N TYR A 360 -4.37 25.54 1.63
CA TYR A 360 -3.33 24.74 2.28
C TYR A 360 -3.40 24.87 3.81
N THR A 361 -3.48 26.09 4.35
CA THR A 361 -3.64 26.36 5.80
C THR A 361 -4.88 25.70 6.40
N THR A 362 -5.97 25.61 5.65
CA THR A 362 -7.22 24.95 6.11
C THR A 362 -7.05 23.44 6.16
N THR A 363 -6.39 22.86 5.16
CA THR A 363 -6.02 21.43 5.12
C THR A 363 -5.10 21.09 6.29
N TYR A 364 -4.02 21.86 6.48
CA TYR A 364 -3.05 21.72 7.56
C TYR A 364 -3.71 21.73 8.95
N ARG A 365 -4.54 22.75 9.24
CA ARG A 365 -5.27 22.86 10.51
C ARG A 365 -6.26 21.70 10.74
N THR A 366 -6.83 21.15 9.66
CA THR A 366 -7.73 20.00 9.78
C THR A 366 -6.96 18.71 10.07
N LEU A 367 -5.86 18.45 9.35
CA LEU A 367 -4.99 17.31 9.62
C LEU A 367 -4.38 17.37 11.03
N ARG A 368 -3.94 18.55 11.51
CA ARG A 368 -3.49 18.74 12.90
C ARG A 368 -4.56 18.35 13.93
N SER A 369 -5.81 18.80 13.70
CA SER A 369 -6.93 18.45 14.56
C SER A 369 -7.29 16.96 14.54
N LEU A 370 -7.11 16.29 13.39
CA LEU A 370 -7.32 14.84 13.25
C LEU A 370 -6.19 14.04 13.90
N GLY A 371 -4.95 14.55 13.84
CA GLY A 371 -3.81 13.97 14.54
C GLY A 371 -4.00 14.01 16.05
N HIS A 372 -4.38 15.17 16.61
CA HIS A 372 -4.73 15.32 18.03
C HIS A 372 -5.87 14.38 18.45
N GLU A 373 -6.89 14.20 17.62
CA GLU A 373 -7.99 13.24 17.87
C GLU A 373 -7.48 11.79 17.88
N SER A 374 -6.59 11.42 16.95
CA SER A 374 -5.97 10.09 16.91
C SER A 374 -5.11 9.83 18.15
N SER A 375 -4.29 10.79 18.57
CA SER A 375 -3.48 10.70 19.79
C SER A 375 -4.36 10.62 21.05
N ALA A 376 -5.46 11.38 21.13
CA ALA A 376 -6.38 11.31 22.26
C ALA A 376 -7.05 9.92 22.36
N LYS A 377 -7.50 9.35 21.24
CA LYS A 377 -8.02 7.97 21.21
C LYS A 377 -6.96 6.95 21.59
N LEU A 378 -5.72 7.13 21.14
CA LEU A 378 -4.63 6.24 21.52
C LEU A 378 -4.37 6.26 23.04
N LEU A 379 -4.50 7.42 23.69
CA LEU A 379 -4.41 7.50 25.16
C LEU A 379 -5.59 6.78 25.84
N GLU A 380 -6.82 6.94 25.34
CA GLU A 380 -7.99 6.19 25.83
C GLU A 380 -7.81 4.67 25.65
N TRP A 381 -7.24 4.25 24.51
CA TRP A 381 -6.93 2.86 24.19
C TRP A 381 -5.84 2.31 25.11
N GLY A 382 -4.77 3.07 25.30
CA GLY A 382 -3.67 2.75 26.21
C GLY A 382 -4.13 2.62 27.66
N ALA A 383 -5.10 3.42 28.09
CA ALA A 383 -5.70 3.35 29.44
C ALA A 383 -6.64 2.13 29.66
N ASP A 384 -7.06 1.44 28.60
CA ASP A 384 -7.98 0.29 28.72
C ASP A 384 -7.24 -0.98 29.15
N PRO A 385 -7.53 -1.56 30.34
CA PRO A 385 -6.91 -2.80 30.79
C PRO A 385 -7.41 -4.04 30.03
N GLY A 386 -8.53 -3.95 29.30
CA GLY A 386 -9.12 -5.03 28.52
C GLY A 386 -8.55 -5.17 27.11
N ARG A 387 -7.58 -4.34 26.71
CA ARG A 387 -7.00 -4.33 25.36
C ARG A 387 -5.48 -4.50 25.42
N GLY A 388 -4.93 -5.11 24.37
CA GLY A 388 -3.50 -5.37 24.20
C GLY A 388 -2.93 -4.72 22.96
N TYR A 389 -1.63 -4.49 22.97
CA TYR A 389 -0.94 -3.74 21.91
C TYR A 389 0.43 -4.33 21.63
N ILE A 390 0.82 -4.31 20.35
CA ILE A 390 2.16 -4.64 19.88
C ILE A 390 2.74 -3.39 19.23
N LEU A 391 3.80 -2.85 19.84
CA LEU A 391 4.57 -1.72 19.34
C LEU A 391 5.58 -2.25 18.31
N ARG A 392 5.74 -1.53 17.19
CA ARG A 392 6.75 -1.81 16.17
C ARG A 392 7.38 -0.50 15.74
N LEU A 393 8.70 -0.42 15.78
CA LEU A 393 9.48 0.77 15.43
C LEU A 393 10.59 0.44 14.43
N ASP A 394 11.03 1.47 13.73
CA ASP A 394 12.14 1.44 12.77
C ASP A 394 12.63 2.88 12.50
N ASN A 395 13.85 3.00 11.99
CA ASN A 395 14.50 4.27 11.73
C ASN A 395 13.91 4.94 10.48
N VAL A 396 13.75 6.26 10.56
CA VAL A 396 13.43 7.11 9.42
C VAL A 396 14.57 8.09 9.16
N GLN A 397 14.97 8.19 7.90
CA GLN A 397 16.05 9.08 7.49
C GLN A 397 15.64 9.95 6.30
N THR A 398 16.14 11.18 6.23
CA THR A 398 15.95 12.04 5.06
C THR A 398 17.21 12.88 4.82
N PHE A 399 17.67 12.87 3.57
CA PHE A 399 18.86 13.60 3.15
C PHE A 399 18.53 15.07 2.89
N LEU A 400 18.96 15.95 3.80
CA LEU A 400 18.77 17.39 3.69
C LEU A 400 19.90 18.01 2.84
N LYS A 401 19.67 18.06 1.52
CA LYS A 401 20.63 18.64 0.58
C LYS A 401 20.67 20.17 0.69
N ARG A 402 21.78 20.73 1.16
CA ARG A 402 22.02 22.18 1.27
C ARG A 402 22.36 22.74 -0.11
N ARG A 403 21.38 23.41 -0.74
CA ARG A 403 21.53 24.03 -2.09
C ARG A 403 22.68 25.04 -2.22
N MET A 404 23.13 25.61 -1.09
CA MET A 404 24.30 26.48 -1.01
C MET A 404 25.20 25.96 0.10
N PRO A 405 26.24 25.16 -0.22
CA PRO A 405 27.17 24.67 0.78
C PRO A 405 28.02 25.82 1.34
N GLY A 406 28.43 25.68 2.60
CA GLY A 406 29.29 26.65 3.30
C GLY A 406 29.80 26.07 4.61
N ILE A 407 30.62 26.82 5.34
CA ILE A 407 31.13 26.40 6.65
C ILE A 407 29.92 26.19 7.60
N GLY A 408 29.78 24.99 8.16
CA GLY A 408 28.60 24.59 8.95
C GLY A 408 27.31 24.32 8.16
N ARG A 409 27.32 24.45 6.84
CA ARG A 409 26.20 24.14 5.93
C ARG A 409 26.61 23.03 4.96
N THR A 410 26.84 21.84 5.51
CA THR A 410 27.00 20.60 4.74
C THR A 410 25.65 19.92 4.54
N ASP A 411 25.57 19.04 3.55
CA ASP A 411 24.49 18.07 3.46
C ASP A 411 24.43 17.23 4.75
N GLN A 412 23.22 16.95 5.23
CA GLN A 412 22.99 16.29 6.51
C GLN A 412 21.94 15.19 6.36
N VAL A 413 22.20 14.00 6.90
CA VAL A 413 21.20 12.95 7.07
C VAL A 413 20.44 13.24 8.36
N MET A 414 19.17 13.65 8.26
CA MET A 414 18.31 13.78 9.43
C MET A 414 17.75 12.40 9.78
N MET A 415 18.24 11.81 10.87
CA MET A 415 17.75 10.56 11.44
C MET A 415 16.64 10.85 12.46
N GLY A 416 15.77 9.88 12.64
CA GLY A 416 14.69 9.89 13.63
C GLY A 416 14.08 8.50 13.74
N THR A 417 13.18 8.28 14.70
CA THR A 417 12.48 7.01 14.86
C THR A 417 10.99 7.18 14.53
N ALA A 418 10.43 6.21 13.82
CA ALA A 418 9.00 6.10 13.55
C ALA A 418 8.45 4.80 14.15
N ALA A 419 7.18 4.83 14.56
CA ALA A 419 6.55 3.66 15.15
C ALA A 419 5.06 3.55 14.77
N ILE A 420 4.57 2.32 14.81
CA ILE A 420 3.16 1.97 14.77
C ILE A 420 2.82 1.16 16.01
N VAL A 421 1.57 1.25 16.44
CA VAL A 421 0.99 0.30 17.37
C VAL A 421 -0.11 -0.48 16.67
N VAL A 422 -0.13 -1.80 16.91
CA VAL A 422 -1.17 -2.70 16.40
C VAL A 422 -1.96 -3.21 17.60
N GLU A 423 -3.29 -3.06 17.56
CA GLU A 423 -4.16 -3.69 18.54
C GLU A 423 -4.10 -5.21 18.41
N ALA A 424 -3.91 -5.89 19.53
CA ALA A 424 -3.73 -7.32 19.57
C ALA A 424 -5.06 -8.04 19.83
N GLU A 425 -5.37 -9.00 18.96
CA GLU A 425 -6.58 -9.82 18.98
C GLU A 425 -6.50 -10.91 20.07
N ASP A 426 -7.67 -11.38 20.51
CA ASP A 426 -7.84 -12.38 21.59
C ASP A 426 -7.05 -12.04 22.87
N TYR A 427 -6.90 -10.74 23.18
CA TYR A 427 -6.12 -10.30 24.32
C TYR A 427 -6.62 -10.88 25.66
N ASN A 428 -5.68 -11.45 26.42
CA ASN A 428 -5.93 -11.97 27.75
C ASN A 428 -4.92 -11.37 28.73
N ALA A 429 -5.39 -10.47 29.61
CA ALA A 429 -4.55 -9.81 30.61
C ALA A 429 -3.82 -10.78 31.55
N VAL A 430 -4.36 -11.99 31.78
CA VAL A 430 -3.71 -13.02 32.62
C VAL A 430 -2.43 -13.55 31.99
N LEU A 431 -2.35 -13.58 30.65
CA LEU A 431 -1.11 -13.99 29.94
C LEU A 431 -0.03 -12.90 29.98
N MET A 432 -0.39 -11.67 30.33
CA MET A 432 0.52 -10.51 30.36
C MET A 432 1.10 -10.24 31.75
N ASP A 433 0.97 -11.17 32.69
CA ASP A 433 1.46 -11.01 34.05
C ASP A 433 3.00 -10.97 34.11
N LEU A 434 3.52 -9.89 34.69
CA LEU A 434 4.95 -9.70 34.92
C LEU A 434 5.51 -10.69 35.95
N ASP A 435 4.71 -11.14 36.92
CA ASP A 435 5.20 -12.08 37.94
C ASP A 435 5.29 -13.51 37.40
N ASP A 436 4.36 -13.95 36.53
CA ASP A 436 4.54 -15.17 35.74
C ASP A 436 5.81 -15.11 34.87
N LYS A 437 6.05 -14.00 34.18
CA LYS A 437 7.26 -13.81 33.36
C LYS A 437 8.54 -13.89 34.19
N ARG A 438 8.60 -13.14 35.31
CA ARG A 438 9.73 -13.14 36.25
C ARG A 438 10.02 -14.54 36.78
N ARG A 439 8.99 -15.26 37.23
CA ARG A 439 9.14 -16.62 37.77
C ARG A 439 9.75 -17.58 36.75
N ARG A 440 9.37 -17.49 35.47
CA ARG A 440 9.97 -18.30 34.39
C ARG A 440 11.42 -17.92 34.09
N ILE A 441 11.77 -16.64 34.19
CA ILE A 441 13.15 -16.16 34.09
C ILE A 441 13.98 -16.70 35.28
N GLU A 442 13.40 -16.77 36.48
CA GLU A 442 14.01 -17.33 37.69
C GLU A 442 14.17 -18.85 37.66
N GLU A 443 13.28 -19.60 37.00
CA GLU A 443 13.47 -21.01 36.67
C GLU A 443 14.76 -21.26 35.85
N ASN A 444 15.27 -20.23 35.17
CA ASN A 444 16.55 -20.19 34.47
C ASN A 444 16.79 -21.39 33.53
N ARG A 445 15.72 -21.86 32.87
CA ARG A 445 15.77 -23.05 32.00
C ARG A 445 16.78 -22.91 30.86
N ARG A 446 17.08 -21.68 30.42
CA ARG A 446 18.12 -21.40 29.42
C ARG A 446 19.54 -21.81 29.84
N SER A 447 19.82 -21.94 31.15
CA SER A 447 21.12 -22.45 31.65
C SER A 447 21.39 -23.91 31.25
N GLN A 448 20.35 -24.65 30.86
CA GLN A 448 20.41 -26.07 30.49
C GLN A 448 20.39 -26.26 28.95
N LEU A 449 20.47 -25.18 28.16
CA LEU A 449 20.49 -25.24 26.70
C LEU A 449 21.73 -25.98 26.18
N THR A 450 21.49 -27.08 25.49
CA THR A 450 22.47 -27.83 24.70
C THR A 450 22.14 -27.73 23.21
N VAL A 451 23.12 -28.02 22.34
CA VAL A 451 22.91 -28.04 20.88
C VAL A 451 21.86 -29.07 20.49
N ASP A 452 21.85 -30.22 21.17
CA ASP A 452 20.85 -31.27 20.94
C ASP A 452 19.46 -30.79 21.38
N SER A 453 19.33 -30.10 22.51
CA SER A 453 18.04 -29.52 22.93
C SER A 453 17.50 -28.45 21.97
N LEU A 454 18.37 -27.67 21.31
CA LEU A 454 17.95 -26.73 20.25
C LEU A 454 17.49 -27.47 18.99
N HIS A 455 18.13 -28.58 18.66
CA HIS A 455 17.73 -29.43 17.54
C HIS A 455 16.39 -30.13 17.82
N ASP A 456 16.19 -30.63 19.03
CA ASP A 456 14.94 -31.27 19.49
C ASP A 456 13.74 -30.29 19.53
N MET A 457 13.99 -28.98 19.63
CA MET A 457 12.95 -27.96 19.47
C MET A 457 12.47 -27.79 18.02
N ILE A 458 13.23 -28.26 17.02
CA ILE A 458 12.86 -28.13 15.59
C ILE A 458 12.04 -29.35 15.17
N ASP A 459 10.88 -29.12 14.55
CA ASP A 459 10.12 -30.19 13.90
C ASP A 459 10.73 -30.51 12.52
N ILE A 460 11.87 -31.21 12.54
CA ILE A 460 12.62 -31.61 11.34
C ILE A 460 11.75 -32.44 10.37
N GLN A 461 10.85 -33.29 10.90
CA GLN A 461 9.94 -34.09 10.08
C GLN A 461 8.91 -33.20 9.35
N HIS A 462 8.42 -32.15 9.99
CA HIS A 462 7.61 -31.13 9.35
C HIS A 462 8.39 -30.35 8.28
N ILE A 463 9.64 -29.96 8.56
CA ILE A 463 10.50 -29.27 7.58
C ILE A 463 10.70 -30.15 6.32
N HIS A 464 11.00 -31.44 6.48
CA HIS A 464 11.11 -32.37 5.35
C HIS A 464 9.79 -32.50 4.56
N SER A 465 8.66 -32.55 5.26
CA SER A 465 7.33 -32.64 4.64
C SER A 465 6.99 -31.37 3.85
N MET A 466 7.30 -30.19 4.40
CA MET A 466 7.15 -28.89 3.76
C MET A 466 8.06 -28.75 2.52
N LEU A 467 9.34 -29.11 2.62
CA LEU A 467 10.27 -29.05 1.49
C LEU A 467 9.88 -30.03 0.37
N GLY A 468 9.37 -31.22 0.71
CA GLY A 468 8.76 -32.12 -0.27
C GLY A 468 7.57 -31.50 -1.03
N LEU A 469 6.72 -30.71 -0.35
CA LEU A 469 5.64 -29.97 -1.01
C LEU A 469 6.15 -28.79 -1.86
N GLN A 470 7.25 -28.14 -1.49
CA GLN A 470 7.91 -27.11 -2.31
C GLN A 470 8.38 -27.65 -3.67
N TRP A 471 8.90 -28.88 -3.70
CA TRP A 471 9.26 -29.61 -4.93
C TRP A 471 8.03 -29.89 -5.82
N LEU A 472 6.94 -30.36 -5.20
CA LEU A 472 5.69 -30.63 -5.90
C LEU A 472 5.02 -29.35 -6.43
N LEU A 473 5.05 -28.26 -5.67
CA LEU A 473 4.53 -26.96 -6.09
C LEU A 473 5.28 -26.42 -7.30
N THR A 474 6.62 -26.45 -7.27
CA THR A 474 7.45 -25.97 -8.38
C THR A 474 7.14 -26.73 -9.67
N LEU A 475 6.92 -28.05 -9.59
CA LEU A 475 6.52 -28.87 -10.73
C LEU A 475 5.18 -28.43 -11.33
N VAL A 476 4.12 -28.29 -10.51
CA VAL A 476 2.78 -27.94 -11.00
C VAL A 476 2.64 -26.46 -11.44
N GLU A 477 3.62 -25.61 -11.11
CA GLU A 477 3.67 -24.22 -11.57
C GLU A 477 4.38 -24.05 -12.91
N TYR A 478 5.47 -24.80 -13.15
CA TYR A 478 6.28 -24.67 -14.37
C TYR A 478 5.94 -25.71 -15.47
N VAL A 479 5.15 -26.74 -15.16
CA VAL A 479 4.67 -27.74 -16.15
C VAL A 479 3.16 -27.56 -16.39
N PRO A 480 2.73 -26.99 -17.54
CA PRO A 480 1.33 -26.65 -17.81
C PRO A 480 0.36 -27.84 -17.73
N GLU A 481 0.79 -29.04 -18.12
CA GLU A 481 0.01 -30.29 -18.07
C GLU A 481 -0.39 -30.69 -16.63
N LEU A 482 0.39 -30.24 -15.64
CA LEU A 482 0.23 -30.56 -14.23
C LEU A 482 -0.45 -29.42 -13.43
N ALA A 483 -0.68 -28.25 -14.04
CA ALA A 483 -1.31 -27.10 -13.41
C ALA A 483 -2.70 -27.39 -12.80
N LYS A 484 -3.41 -28.40 -13.32
CA LYS A 484 -4.67 -28.92 -12.75
C LYS A 484 -4.56 -29.34 -11.27
N TYR A 485 -3.38 -29.78 -10.83
CA TYR A 485 -3.13 -30.20 -9.44
C TYR A 485 -2.81 -29.03 -8.50
N LYS A 486 -2.57 -27.82 -9.00
CA LYS A 486 -2.10 -26.67 -8.18
C LYS A 486 -2.99 -26.39 -6.96
N SER A 487 -4.31 -26.43 -7.14
CA SER A 487 -5.26 -26.23 -6.02
C SER A 487 -5.22 -27.34 -4.96
N GLU A 488 -4.91 -28.57 -5.38
CA GLU A 488 -4.76 -29.71 -4.47
C GLU A 488 -3.43 -29.65 -3.72
N VAL A 489 -2.33 -29.28 -4.39
CA VAL A 489 -1.01 -29.05 -3.75
C VAL A 489 -1.10 -27.93 -2.71
N ILE A 490 -1.77 -26.81 -3.01
CA ILE A 490 -2.01 -25.72 -2.04
C ILE A 490 -2.85 -26.21 -0.85
N LYS A 491 -3.74 -27.19 -1.04
CA LYS A 491 -4.49 -27.82 0.06
C LYS A 491 -3.58 -28.69 0.95
N LEU A 492 -2.56 -29.37 0.41
CA LEU A 492 -1.59 -30.14 1.20
C LEU A 492 -0.81 -29.25 2.19
N PHE A 493 -0.41 -28.04 1.79
CA PHE A 493 0.20 -27.06 2.70
C PHE A 493 -0.73 -26.61 3.86
N ARG A 494 -2.05 -26.81 3.72
CA ARG A 494 -3.07 -26.47 4.74
C ARG A 494 -3.53 -27.68 5.56
N THR A 495 -3.07 -28.88 5.21
CA THR A 495 -3.49 -30.15 5.81
C THR A 495 -2.27 -30.92 6.31
N ASP A 496 -1.53 -31.55 5.41
CA ASP A 496 -0.36 -32.37 5.70
C ASP A 496 0.79 -31.56 6.33
N SER A 497 1.08 -30.37 5.80
CA SER A 497 2.08 -29.44 6.36
C SER A 497 1.43 -28.28 7.09
N ARG A 498 0.43 -28.56 7.94
CA ARG A 498 -0.19 -27.55 8.80
C ARG A 498 0.58 -27.37 10.12
N LYS A 499 0.89 -26.12 10.45
CA LYS A 499 1.33 -25.64 11.78
C LYS A 499 0.39 -24.54 12.26
N LEU A 500 0.72 -23.85 13.36
CA LEU A 500 -0.02 -22.68 13.84
C LEU A 500 -0.23 -21.68 12.68
N THR A 501 -1.47 -21.21 12.53
CA THR A 501 -1.91 -20.39 11.39
C THR A 501 -2.83 -19.29 11.92
N VAL A 502 -2.56 -18.04 11.54
CA VAL A 502 -3.37 -16.88 11.93
C VAL A 502 -4.75 -16.95 11.27
N LEU A 503 -5.80 -16.60 12.02
CA LEU A 503 -7.20 -16.75 11.60
C LEU A 503 -7.54 -15.85 10.39
N SER A 504 -7.83 -16.49 9.26
CA SER A 504 -7.62 -15.96 7.90
C SER A 504 -8.51 -14.82 7.42
N THR A 505 -9.28 -14.16 8.29
CA THR A 505 -10.18 -13.04 7.93
C THR A 505 -10.12 -11.88 8.93
N ARG A 506 -9.08 -11.83 9.77
CA ARG A 506 -8.88 -10.73 10.74
C ARG A 506 -8.32 -9.50 10.05
N ARG A 507 -8.87 -8.33 10.35
CA ARG A 507 -8.34 -7.03 9.90
C ARG A 507 -7.56 -6.40 11.05
N SER A 508 -6.25 -6.26 10.92
CA SER A 508 -5.43 -5.64 11.94
C SER A 508 -5.75 -4.16 12.09
N HIS A 509 -6.00 -3.73 13.32
CA HIS A 509 -6.21 -2.33 13.67
C HIS A 509 -4.86 -1.68 13.98
N VAL A 510 -4.35 -0.88 13.03
CA VAL A 510 -3.03 -0.22 13.14
C VAL A 510 -3.20 1.28 13.33
N GLN A 511 -2.47 1.83 14.30
CA GLN A 511 -2.42 3.26 14.62
C GLN A 511 -0.96 3.75 14.55
N PRO A 512 -0.63 4.65 13.61
CA PRO A 512 0.68 5.32 13.59
C PRO A 512 0.91 6.21 14.81
N LEU A 513 2.15 6.27 15.29
CA LEU A 513 2.59 7.14 16.38
C LEU A 513 3.24 8.42 15.84
N ALA A 514 3.40 9.44 16.68
CA ALA A 514 4.16 10.65 16.38
C ALA A 514 5.67 10.35 16.41
N THR A 515 6.38 10.67 15.33
CA THR A 515 7.84 10.49 15.14
C THR A 515 8.68 11.34 16.10
N ASN A 516 9.95 10.98 16.30
CA ASN A 516 10.90 11.78 17.09
C ASN A 516 12.28 11.83 16.42
N ASP A 517 13.11 12.81 16.79
CA ASP A 517 14.47 13.03 16.25
C ASP A 517 15.55 12.14 16.89
N LYS A 518 15.15 10.97 17.39
CA LYS A 518 16.05 10.04 18.08
C LYS A 518 16.57 9.00 17.12
N ASN A 519 17.87 8.72 17.18
CA ASN A 519 18.53 7.66 16.46
C ASN A 519 18.47 6.36 17.27
N GLU A 520 17.69 5.38 16.81
CA GLU A 520 17.44 4.15 17.56
C GLU A 520 18.68 3.22 17.62
N ALA A 521 19.71 3.46 16.80
CA ALA A 521 21.01 2.80 16.93
C ALA A 521 21.78 3.20 18.20
N LEU A 522 21.50 4.38 18.77
CA LEU A 522 22.13 4.87 20.00
C LEU A 522 21.26 4.53 21.21
N ILE A 523 21.77 3.75 22.16
CA ILE A 523 20.96 3.20 23.26
C ILE A 523 20.29 4.26 24.16
N VAL A 524 20.94 5.41 24.36
CA VAL A 524 20.38 6.55 25.12
C VAL A 524 19.23 7.19 24.36
N GLU A 525 19.35 7.34 23.04
CA GLU A 525 18.29 7.93 22.23
C GLU A 525 17.14 6.96 21.97
N LEU A 526 17.42 5.66 21.81
CA LEU A 526 16.40 4.59 21.79
C LEU A 526 15.58 4.57 23.08
N LYS A 527 16.20 4.77 24.25
CA LYS A 527 15.49 4.90 25.53
C LYS A 527 14.49 6.06 25.47
N ASP A 528 14.93 7.24 25.04
CA ASP A 528 14.07 8.41 24.91
C ASP A 528 12.95 8.19 23.89
N ALA A 529 13.25 7.55 22.75
CA ALA A 529 12.28 7.21 21.71
C ALA A 529 11.18 6.27 22.23
N LEU A 530 11.60 5.21 22.93
CA LEU A 530 10.68 4.25 23.54
C LEU A 530 9.82 4.89 24.63
N LEU A 531 10.40 5.74 25.49
CA LEU A 531 9.63 6.48 26.50
C LEU A 531 8.61 7.44 25.87
N ASP A 532 8.95 8.12 24.78
CA ASP A 532 8.01 8.95 24.01
C ASP A 532 6.86 8.11 23.40
N PHE A 533 7.16 6.95 22.80
CA PHE A 533 6.12 6.06 22.27
C PHE A 533 5.25 5.44 23.37
N PHE A 534 5.84 5.03 24.50
CA PHE A 534 5.10 4.51 25.65
C PHE A 534 4.21 5.59 26.29
N GLN A 535 4.68 6.84 26.39
CA GLN A 535 3.85 7.97 26.81
C GLN A 535 2.65 8.18 25.89
N GLN A 536 2.83 8.08 24.56
CA GLN A 536 1.72 8.14 23.59
C GLN A 536 0.71 6.99 23.79
N MET A 537 1.17 5.82 24.25
CA MET A 537 0.35 4.65 24.62
C MET A 537 -0.17 4.66 26.07
N HIS A 538 -0.17 5.83 26.74
CA HIS A 538 -0.60 5.99 28.14
C HIS A 538 0.16 5.07 29.14
N GLN A 539 1.44 4.82 28.88
CA GLN A 539 2.38 4.17 29.78
C GLN A 539 3.44 5.18 30.23
N THR A 540 3.20 5.80 31.38
CA THR A 540 4.15 6.69 32.06
C THR A 540 4.43 6.16 33.46
N GLN A 541 5.41 6.72 34.17
CA GLN A 541 5.73 6.32 35.54
C GLN A 541 4.52 6.46 36.49
N ASP A 542 3.71 7.53 36.33
CA ASP A 542 2.50 7.78 37.14
C ASP A 542 1.28 6.95 36.71
N ALA A 543 1.19 6.57 35.43
CA ALA A 543 0.06 5.84 34.85
C ALA A 543 0.42 4.39 34.46
N PHE A 544 1.48 3.84 35.05
CA PHE A 544 2.05 2.56 34.65
C PHE A 544 1.06 1.40 34.83
N GLN A 545 0.72 0.73 33.73
CA GLN A 545 -0.06 -0.50 33.77
C GLN A 545 0.87 -1.70 33.72
N ARG A 546 0.82 -2.49 34.79
CA ARG A 546 1.70 -3.65 35.03
C ARG A 546 1.29 -4.86 34.17
N ARG A 547 1.49 -4.75 32.85
CA ARG A 547 1.25 -5.77 31.83
C ARG A 547 2.40 -5.81 30.82
N LEU A 548 2.68 -6.97 30.22
CA LEU A 548 3.64 -7.08 29.11
C LEU A 548 3.18 -6.28 27.87
N ILE A 549 4.13 -5.64 27.19
CA ILE A 549 3.97 -4.95 25.91
C ILE A 549 5.04 -5.47 24.96
N PHE A 550 4.63 -6.14 23.89
CA PHE A 550 5.55 -6.63 22.88
C PHE A 550 6.05 -5.48 22.01
N THR A 551 7.37 -5.35 21.90
CA THR A 551 8.03 -4.30 21.12
C THR A 551 8.98 -4.91 20.10
N GLY A 552 8.73 -4.65 18.81
CA GLY A 552 9.49 -5.19 17.68
C GLY A 552 10.24 -4.12 16.92
N GLY A 553 11.34 -4.53 16.29
CA GLY A 553 12.14 -3.72 15.38
C GLY A 553 13.13 -4.58 14.61
N ASP A 554 14.08 -3.94 13.92
CA ASP A 554 15.12 -4.64 13.16
C ASP A 554 16.12 -5.37 14.09
N GLY A 555 17.12 -6.04 13.50
CA GLY A 555 18.12 -6.77 14.29
C GLY A 555 18.92 -5.90 15.27
N LEU A 556 19.28 -4.67 14.88
CA LEU A 556 20.02 -3.74 15.73
C LEU A 556 19.11 -3.14 16.80
N THR A 557 17.88 -2.75 16.45
CA THR A 557 16.85 -2.34 17.43
C THR A 557 16.67 -3.41 18.49
N TYR A 558 16.49 -4.67 18.07
CA TYR A 558 16.28 -5.80 18.97
C TYR A 558 17.46 -5.99 19.94
N GLU A 559 18.70 -5.92 19.43
CA GLU A 559 19.91 -5.95 20.25
C GLU A 559 19.91 -4.83 21.30
N LYS A 560 19.67 -3.58 20.87
CA LYS A 560 19.71 -2.41 21.75
C LYS A 560 18.55 -2.42 22.75
N MET A 561 17.37 -2.95 22.43
CA MET A 561 16.26 -3.14 23.37
C MET A 561 16.57 -4.19 24.45
N VAL A 562 17.20 -5.31 24.09
CA VAL A 562 17.64 -6.33 25.05
C VAL A 562 18.74 -5.78 25.96
N LEU A 563 19.71 -5.04 25.39
CA LEU A 563 20.75 -4.35 26.16
C LEU A 563 20.18 -3.24 27.06
N LEU A 564 19.13 -2.53 26.63
CA LEU A 564 18.47 -1.50 27.43
C LEU A 564 17.90 -2.08 28.72
N LYS A 565 17.17 -3.20 28.64
CA LYS A 565 16.68 -3.93 29.83
C LYS A 565 17.83 -4.39 30.73
N LEU A 566 18.93 -4.86 30.13
CA LEU A 566 20.10 -5.32 30.88
C LEU A 566 20.76 -4.19 31.69
N LEU A 567 20.95 -3.02 31.09
CA LEU A 567 21.54 -1.85 31.77
C LEU A 567 20.60 -1.27 32.82
N HIS A 568 19.28 -1.29 32.57
CA HIS A 568 18.31 -0.69 33.47
C HIS A 568 17.93 -1.55 34.68
N GLN A 569 18.36 -2.82 34.75
CA GLN A 569 17.98 -3.76 35.82
C GLN A 569 18.26 -3.28 37.26
N PHE A 570 19.15 -2.30 37.43
CA PHE A 570 19.55 -1.73 38.72
C PHE A 570 18.56 -0.70 39.27
N HIS A 571 17.64 -0.17 38.44
CA HIS A 571 16.61 0.76 38.90
C HIS A 571 15.62 0.14 39.89
N ASN A 572 14.96 0.99 40.67
CA ASN A 572 14.09 0.57 41.76
C ASN A 572 12.68 0.15 41.30
N THR A 573 12.12 0.82 40.29
CA THR A 573 10.75 0.54 39.82
C THR A 573 10.72 -0.44 38.65
N GLU A 574 9.58 -1.14 38.46
CA GLU A 574 9.28 -1.94 37.26
C GLU A 574 9.40 -1.13 35.95
N PHE A 575 8.95 0.13 35.98
CA PHE A 575 8.86 0.99 34.80
C PHE A 575 10.26 1.41 34.33
N GLU A 576 11.09 1.91 35.24
CA GLU A 576 12.48 2.31 34.93
C GLU A 576 13.35 1.13 34.48
N ARG A 577 13.07 -0.09 34.98
CA ARG A 577 13.72 -1.35 34.55
C ARG A 577 13.27 -1.85 33.18
N PHE A 578 12.22 -1.26 32.59
CA PHE A 578 11.54 -1.78 31.40
C PHE A 578 11.09 -3.25 31.54
N ASP A 579 10.73 -3.69 32.76
CA ASP A 579 10.31 -5.08 33.03
C ASP A 579 9.10 -5.48 32.16
N PHE A 580 8.22 -4.52 31.87
CA PHE A 580 7.02 -4.65 31.06
C PHE A 580 7.27 -4.75 29.54
N MET A 581 8.41 -4.28 29.03
CA MET A 581 8.73 -4.36 27.61
C MET A 581 9.16 -5.79 27.27
N GLU A 582 8.58 -6.39 26.23
CA GLU A 582 8.96 -7.70 25.71
C GLU A 582 9.54 -7.56 24.29
N PRO A 583 10.87 -7.43 24.15
CA PRO A 583 11.52 -7.31 22.84
C PRO A 583 11.29 -8.56 21.98
N PHE A 584 11.02 -8.35 20.69
CA PHE A 584 11.05 -9.44 19.70
C PHE A 584 11.72 -9.01 18.38
N LEU A 585 12.29 -9.98 17.67
CA LEU A 585 12.94 -9.78 16.38
C LEU A 585 11.89 -9.83 15.26
N GLU A 586 11.91 -8.84 14.37
CA GLU A 586 10.94 -8.79 13.26
C GLU A 586 11.36 -9.59 12.01
N GLN A 587 10.36 -9.90 11.17
CA GLN A 587 10.47 -10.97 10.19
C GLN A 587 11.09 -10.56 8.86
N PHE A 588 10.72 -9.39 8.32
CA PHE A 588 11.15 -9.01 6.98
C PHE A 588 12.65 -8.75 6.94
N HIS A 589 13.20 -8.05 7.94
CA HIS A 589 14.66 -7.85 8.08
C HIS A 589 15.43 -9.16 8.34
N THR A 590 14.85 -10.11 9.07
CA THR A 590 15.46 -11.44 9.28
C THR A 590 15.51 -12.25 7.98
N ASN A 591 14.41 -12.30 7.22
CA ASN A 591 14.36 -12.96 5.91
C ASN A 591 15.24 -12.26 4.86
N TRP A 592 15.33 -10.93 4.91
CA TRP A 592 16.25 -10.16 4.07
C TRP A 592 17.72 -10.49 4.40
N THR A 593 18.06 -10.66 5.68
CA THR A 593 19.43 -11.05 6.06
C THR A 593 19.77 -12.48 5.66
N ASP A 594 18.82 -13.43 5.72
CA ASP A 594 19.03 -14.78 5.14
C ASP A 594 19.22 -14.71 3.62
N LEU A 595 18.47 -13.84 2.94
CA LEU A 595 18.63 -13.63 1.50
C LEU A 595 20.01 -13.03 1.14
N SER A 596 20.52 -12.07 1.92
CA SER A 596 21.92 -11.61 1.79
C SER A 596 22.92 -12.74 2.02
N ARG A 597 22.73 -13.56 3.08
CA ARG A 597 23.58 -14.73 3.35
C ARG A 597 23.61 -15.71 2.19
N ILE A 598 22.45 -15.98 1.56
CA ILE A 598 22.35 -16.83 0.37
C ILE A 598 23.22 -16.28 -0.77
N PHE A 599 23.22 -14.96 -0.95
CA PHE A 599 24.07 -14.32 -1.95
C PHE A 599 25.55 -14.43 -1.55
N GLU A 600 25.98 -13.99 -0.36
CA GLU A 600 27.39 -14.09 0.06
C GLU A 600 27.93 -15.54 -0.04
N THR A 601 27.13 -16.54 0.35
CA THR A 601 27.54 -17.94 0.39
C THR A 601 27.61 -18.56 -1.01
N HIS A 602 26.62 -18.29 -1.88
CA HIS A 602 26.45 -19.00 -3.15
C HIS A 602 26.80 -18.19 -4.41
N TRP A 603 27.09 -16.89 -4.32
CA TRP A 603 27.41 -16.05 -5.48
C TRP A 603 28.61 -16.57 -6.29
N GLY A 604 29.67 -17.00 -5.60
CA GLY A 604 30.93 -17.38 -6.22
C GLY A 604 31.78 -16.18 -6.64
N GLU A 605 32.89 -16.44 -7.33
CA GLU A 605 33.81 -15.41 -7.79
C GLU A 605 33.25 -14.71 -9.05
N GLU A 606 33.51 -13.40 -9.20
CA GLU A 606 32.90 -12.52 -10.22
C GLU A 606 33.14 -12.93 -11.69
N ARG A 607 34.05 -13.88 -11.93
CA ARG A 607 34.36 -14.46 -13.25
C ARG A 607 34.29 -15.98 -13.29
N ASN A 608 33.67 -16.61 -12.29
CA ASN A 608 33.66 -18.07 -12.19
C ASN A 608 32.80 -18.69 -13.32
N LYS A 609 33.33 -19.76 -13.92
CA LYS A 609 32.67 -20.59 -14.93
C LYS A 609 31.95 -21.80 -14.31
N ASP A 610 31.99 -21.93 -12.99
CA ASP A 610 31.30 -22.97 -12.21
C ASP A 610 29.77 -22.82 -12.30
N PRO A 611 29.06 -23.77 -12.93
CA PRO A 611 27.63 -23.70 -13.16
C PRO A 611 26.78 -23.81 -11.89
N SER A 612 27.35 -24.28 -10.78
CA SER A 612 26.64 -24.39 -9.49
C SER A 612 26.44 -23.04 -8.79
N THR A 613 27.22 -22.01 -9.16
CA THR A 613 27.19 -20.70 -8.48
C THR A 613 25.99 -19.85 -8.90
N LEU A 614 25.50 -19.02 -7.97
CA LEU A 614 24.41 -18.07 -8.21
C LEU A 614 24.88 -16.94 -9.14
N GLY A 615 26.11 -16.45 -9.00
CA GLY A 615 26.70 -15.41 -9.86
C GLY A 615 26.89 -15.86 -11.31
N HIS A 616 27.29 -17.11 -11.54
CA HIS A 616 27.26 -17.69 -12.90
C HIS A 616 25.84 -17.69 -13.47
N SER A 617 24.85 -18.14 -12.69
CA SER A 617 23.44 -18.18 -13.11
C SER A 617 22.92 -16.77 -13.45
N ALA A 618 23.24 -15.77 -12.62
CA ALA A 618 22.92 -14.36 -12.83
C ALA A 618 23.55 -13.79 -14.12
N GLY A 619 24.86 -13.98 -14.30
CA GLY A 619 25.57 -13.49 -15.47
C GLY A 619 25.10 -14.10 -16.79
N LYS A 620 24.57 -15.34 -16.78
CA LYS A 620 24.01 -16.00 -17.96
C LYS A 620 22.66 -15.45 -18.41
N ILE A 621 21.89 -14.85 -17.51
CA ILE A 621 20.59 -14.22 -17.80
C ILE A 621 20.68 -12.68 -17.86
N GLY A 622 21.89 -12.11 -17.84
CA GLY A 622 22.10 -10.66 -17.90
C GLY A 622 21.75 -9.91 -16.61
N PHE A 623 21.61 -10.61 -15.48
CA PHE A 623 21.34 -9.99 -14.19
C PHE A 623 22.61 -9.35 -13.62
N LYS A 624 22.55 -8.06 -13.26
CA LYS A 624 23.71 -7.28 -12.78
C LYS A 624 24.14 -7.76 -11.39
N THR A 625 25.45 -7.91 -11.19
CA THR A 625 26.05 -8.16 -9.86
C THR A 625 25.64 -7.06 -8.86
N PRO A 626 25.12 -7.40 -7.67
CA PRO A 626 24.92 -6.43 -6.59
C PRO A 626 26.22 -5.71 -6.22
N SER A 627 26.14 -4.44 -5.84
CA SER A 627 27.31 -3.67 -5.37
C SER A 627 27.86 -4.19 -4.05
N ASP A 628 27.01 -4.77 -3.20
CA ASP A 628 27.38 -5.50 -2.00
C ASP A 628 26.56 -6.80 -1.93
N LEU A 629 27.22 -7.91 -1.58
CA LEU A 629 26.60 -9.21 -1.36
C LEU A 629 26.12 -9.40 0.08
N LYS A 630 26.63 -8.61 1.04
CA LYS A 630 26.19 -8.63 2.45
C LYS A 630 24.88 -7.87 2.65
N LYS A 631 24.56 -6.90 1.78
CA LYS A 631 23.30 -6.14 1.78
C LYS A 631 22.76 -5.96 0.36
N VAL A 632 22.10 -7.00 -0.14
CA VAL A 632 21.48 -7.01 -1.48
C VAL A 632 20.15 -6.25 -1.51
N ASP A 633 19.66 -5.79 -2.66
CA ASP A 633 18.28 -5.30 -2.79
C ASP A 633 17.28 -6.45 -2.63
N TYR A 634 16.37 -6.35 -1.65
CA TYR A 634 15.46 -7.44 -1.28
C TYR A 634 14.64 -7.96 -2.48
N TYR A 635 14.02 -7.07 -3.26
CA TYR A 635 13.09 -7.48 -4.32
C TYR A 635 13.82 -8.13 -5.49
N SER A 636 14.92 -7.52 -5.94
CA SER A 636 15.74 -8.01 -7.05
C SER A 636 16.45 -9.32 -6.68
N ALA A 637 16.99 -9.41 -5.46
CA ALA A 637 17.66 -10.61 -4.98
C ALA A 637 16.69 -11.79 -4.81
N ARG A 638 15.52 -11.54 -4.22
CA ARG A 638 14.46 -12.54 -4.05
C ARG A 638 14.01 -13.09 -5.40
N HIS A 639 13.83 -12.21 -6.39
CA HIS A 639 13.44 -12.58 -7.75
C HIS A 639 14.45 -13.52 -8.39
N LEU A 640 15.74 -13.14 -8.40
CA LEU A 640 16.81 -13.96 -8.96
C LEU A 640 16.93 -15.31 -8.25
N ALA A 641 16.99 -15.33 -6.92
CA ALA A 641 17.19 -16.56 -6.16
C ALA A 641 16.03 -17.55 -6.40
N TYR A 642 14.77 -17.08 -6.37
CA TYR A 642 13.62 -17.96 -6.52
C TYR A 642 13.45 -18.47 -7.96
N LEU A 643 13.87 -17.69 -8.97
CA LEU A 643 13.95 -18.13 -10.36
C LEU A 643 15.00 -19.22 -10.56
N VAL A 644 16.20 -19.02 -10.02
CA VAL A 644 17.31 -19.99 -10.10
C VAL A 644 16.97 -21.28 -9.34
N LEU A 645 16.34 -21.17 -8.17
CA LEU A 645 15.78 -22.31 -7.43
C LEU A 645 14.80 -23.11 -8.31
N ALA A 646 13.82 -22.46 -8.92
CA ALA A 646 12.83 -23.13 -9.76
C ALA A 646 13.47 -23.85 -10.95
N ALA A 647 14.41 -23.20 -11.66
CA ALA A 647 15.12 -23.78 -12.80
C ALA A 647 15.92 -25.03 -12.41
N ARG A 648 16.62 -25.01 -11.26
CA ARG A 648 17.38 -26.16 -10.76
C ARG A 648 16.48 -27.32 -10.32
N MET A 649 15.38 -27.03 -9.63
CA MET A 649 14.40 -28.05 -9.23
C MET A 649 13.78 -28.75 -10.45
N ILE A 650 13.43 -28.00 -11.51
CA ILE A 650 12.88 -28.56 -12.74
C ILE A 650 13.92 -29.38 -13.52
N ASP A 651 15.20 -28.98 -13.51
CA ASP A 651 16.27 -29.79 -14.10
C ASP A 651 16.51 -31.10 -13.31
N CYS A 652 16.41 -31.07 -11.98
CA CYS A 652 16.41 -32.29 -11.16
C CYS A 652 15.21 -33.22 -11.47
N TRP A 653 14.00 -32.66 -11.68
CA TRP A 653 12.84 -33.45 -12.14
C TRP A 653 13.11 -34.12 -13.49
N ARG A 654 13.75 -33.42 -14.44
CA ARG A 654 14.17 -33.96 -15.74
C ARG A 654 15.17 -35.12 -15.59
N CYS A 655 16.10 -35.06 -14.63
CA CYS A 655 17.07 -36.13 -14.41
C CYS A 655 16.46 -37.44 -13.85
N ASN A 656 15.24 -37.40 -13.30
CA ASN A 656 14.66 -38.49 -12.51
C ASN A 656 13.28 -38.97 -13.04
N LEU A 657 13.04 -38.88 -14.36
CA LEU A 657 11.74 -39.10 -15.00
C LEU A 657 10.90 -40.27 -14.45
N PHE A 658 9.70 -39.95 -13.96
CA PHE A 658 8.73 -40.90 -13.40
C PHE A 658 7.65 -41.33 -14.42
N GLN A 659 6.96 -42.44 -14.14
CA GLN A 659 5.85 -42.97 -14.95
C GLN A 659 4.53 -42.16 -14.78
N ILE A 660 3.46 -42.57 -15.47
CA ILE A 660 2.17 -41.86 -15.61
C ILE A 660 1.70 -41.26 -14.26
N PRO A 661 1.68 -39.93 -14.11
CA PRO A 661 1.61 -39.30 -12.80
C PRO A 661 0.19 -39.15 -12.25
N THR A 662 -0.10 -39.88 -11.17
CA THR A 662 -1.11 -39.47 -10.18
C THR A 662 -0.50 -38.43 -9.22
N LEU A 663 -1.33 -37.63 -8.55
CA LEU A 663 -0.84 -36.67 -7.55
C LEU A 663 -0.08 -37.37 -6.41
N GLU A 664 -0.52 -38.56 -5.99
CA GLU A 664 0.13 -39.36 -4.95
C GLU A 664 1.53 -39.81 -5.38
N THR A 665 1.67 -40.34 -6.60
CA THR A 665 2.99 -40.70 -7.16
C THR A 665 3.91 -39.48 -7.34
N LEU A 666 3.37 -38.32 -7.71
CA LEU A 666 4.14 -37.08 -7.79
C LEU A 666 4.60 -36.59 -6.41
N LYS A 667 3.74 -36.70 -5.38
CA LYS A 667 4.09 -36.34 -4.00
C LYS A 667 5.20 -37.25 -3.47
N ALA A 668 5.09 -38.56 -3.68
CA ALA A 668 6.13 -39.51 -3.29
C ALA A 668 7.47 -39.21 -3.98
N ALA A 669 7.44 -38.97 -5.30
CA ALA A 669 8.60 -38.55 -6.08
C ALA A 669 9.22 -37.23 -5.58
N ALA A 670 8.40 -36.24 -5.25
CA ALA A 670 8.85 -34.95 -4.71
C ALA A 670 9.55 -35.10 -3.35
N CYS A 671 9.06 -35.98 -2.48
CA CYS A 671 9.74 -36.35 -1.24
C CYS A 671 11.10 -37.04 -1.53
N THR A 672 11.16 -37.99 -2.46
CA THR A 672 12.43 -38.61 -2.86
C THR A 672 13.42 -37.58 -3.39
N LEU A 673 13.00 -36.65 -4.25
CA LEU A 673 13.86 -35.59 -4.78
C LEU A 673 14.35 -34.63 -3.70
N HIS A 674 13.51 -34.28 -2.72
CA HIS A 674 13.94 -33.51 -1.56
C HIS A 674 15.08 -34.21 -0.81
N PHE A 675 14.94 -35.49 -0.47
CA PHE A 675 16.02 -36.23 0.19
C PHE A 675 17.26 -36.39 -0.71
N THR A 676 17.07 -36.55 -2.02
CA THR A 676 18.15 -36.73 -3.01
C THR A 676 18.98 -35.46 -3.22
N TYR A 677 18.36 -34.28 -3.23
CA TYR A 677 19.02 -33.02 -3.64
C TYR A 677 19.01 -31.88 -2.61
N THR A 678 18.02 -31.77 -1.72
CA THR A 678 17.85 -30.60 -0.82
C THR A 678 17.69 -30.96 0.66
N SER A 679 18.43 -31.97 1.12
CA SER A 679 18.56 -32.31 2.54
C SER A 679 20.03 -32.19 2.98
N PHE A 680 20.30 -32.02 4.28
CA PHE A 680 21.67 -32.03 4.81
C PHE A 680 22.43 -33.33 4.42
N SER A 681 21.72 -34.47 4.41
CA SER A 681 22.26 -35.74 3.91
C SER A 681 22.58 -35.72 2.41
N ALA A 682 21.85 -34.96 1.58
CA ALA A 682 22.14 -34.81 0.15
C ALA A 682 23.50 -34.13 -0.09
N TYR A 683 23.82 -33.10 0.69
CA TYR A 683 25.13 -32.44 0.64
C TYR A 683 26.25 -33.44 0.95
N HIS A 684 26.16 -34.15 2.08
CA HIS A 684 27.16 -35.14 2.46
C HIS A 684 27.32 -36.29 1.45
N ARG A 685 26.21 -36.79 0.86
CA ARG A 685 26.28 -37.82 -0.19
C ARG A 685 26.92 -37.33 -1.47
N SER A 686 26.62 -36.10 -1.88
CA SER A 686 27.25 -35.47 -3.05
C SER A 686 28.76 -35.29 -2.83
N MET A 687 29.18 -35.01 -1.59
CA MET A 687 30.60 -34.89 -1.21
C MET A 687 31.33 -36.24 -0.99
N ALA A 688 30.61 -37.36 -0.97
CA ALA A 688 31.13 -38.71 -0.78
C ALA A 688 31.25 -39.48 -2.12
N PRO A 689 31.93 -40.64 -2.18
CA PRO A 689 31.87 -41.52 -3.33
C PRO A 689 30.43 -41.98 -3.61
N HIS A 690 30.08 -42.16 -4.89
CA HIS A 690 28.74 -42.62 -5.30
C HIS A 690 28.39 -43.98 -4.70
N ASP A 691 27.25 -44.06 -4.02
CA ASP A 691 26.69 -45.33 -3.52
C ASP A 691 25.47 -45.74 -4.36
N PRO A 692 25.56 -46.74 -5.25
CA PRO A 692 24.43 -47.20 -6.05
C PRO A 692 23.36 -47.97 -5.25
N VAL A 693 23.58 -48.23 -3.96
CA VAL A 693 22.64 -48.93 -3.07
C VAL A 693 21.73 -47.96 -2.32
N ASP A 694 22.14 -46.70 -2.11
CA ASP A 694 21.29 -45.68 -1.46
C ASP A 694 20.12 -45.29 -2.39
N PRO A 695 18.85 -45.43 -1.95
CA PRO A 695 17.67 -45.09 -2.76
C PRO A 695 17.52 -43.59 -3.06
N HIS A 696 18.36 -42.74 -2.49
CA HIS A 696 18.43 -41.29 -2.71
C HIS A 696 19.78 -40.84 -3.32
N SER A 697 20.55 -41.76 -3.92
CA SER A 697 21.72 -41.39 -4.70
C SER A 697 21.33 -40.73 -6.02
N VAL A 698 22.03 -39.63 -6.35
CA VAL A 698 21.85 -38.90 -7.61
C VAL A 698 22.28 -39.79 -8.79
N PRO A 699 21.53 -39.81 -9.92
CA PRO A 699 21.93 -40.58 -11.10
C PRO A 699 23.29 -40.14 -11.66
N LEU A 700 24.09 -41.09 -12.13
CA LEU A 700 25.42 -40.82 -12.71
C LEU A 700 25.32 -40.02 -14.03
N GLY A 701 26.20 -39.03 -14.17
CA GLY A 701 26.39 -38.28 -15.41
C GLY A 701 27.37 -38.94 -16.38
N THR A 702 27.74 -38.23 -17.45
CA THR A 702 28.85 -38.63 -18.33
C THR A 702 30.19 -38.60 -17.60
N SER A 703 31.25 -39.18 -18.16
CA SER A 703 32.59 -39.10 -17.54
C SER A 703 33.09 -37.65 -17.56
N TRP A 704 33.20 -37.03 -16.38
CA TRP A 704 33.69 -35.65 -16.27
C TRP A 704 35.18 -35.56 -16.59
N THR A 705 35.54 -34.59 -17.41
CA THR A 705 36.92 -34.21 -17.72
C THR A 705 37.13 -32.76 -17.32
N GLN A 706 38.21 -32.48 -16.59
CA GLN A 706 38.55 -31.12 -16.15
C GLN A 706 38.61 -30.16 -17.36
N PRO A 707 37.87 -29.03 -17.33
CA PRO A 707 37.88 -28.07 -18.44
C PRO A 707 39.26 -27.48 -18.73
N ILE A 708 39.60 -27.36 -20.02
CA ILE A 708 40.91 -26.88 -20.53
C ILE A 708 41.36 -25.56 -19.86
N TRP A 709 40.43 -24.65 -19.61
CA TRP A 709 40.71 -23.35 -19.00
C TRP A 709 41.19 -23.43 -17.54
N MET A 710 40.98 -24.54 -16.83
CA MET A 710 41.59 -24.76 -15.50
C MET A 710 43.07 -25.12 -15.63
N THR A 711 43.40 -26.05 -16.53
CA THR A 711 44.78 -26.46 -16.82
C THR A 711 45.64 -25.31 -17.35
N GLU A 712 45.07 -24.37 -18.11
CA GLU A 712 45.76 -23.14 -18.55
C GLU A 712 46.14 -22.22 -17.38
N VAL A 713 45.27 -22.10 -16.36
CA VAL A 713 45.52 -21.28 -15.17
C VAL A 713 46.55 -21.93 -14.24
N GLU A 714 46.52 -23.25 -14.07
CA GLU A 714 47.54 -23.99 -13.33
C GLU A 714 48.91 -23.92 -14.03
N GLY A 715 48.94 -24.01 -15.36
CA GLY A 715 50.13 -23.75 -16.17
C GLY A 715 50.73 -22.38 -15.90
N ALA A 716 49.94 -21.31 -16.03
CA ALA A 716 50.38 -19.93 -15.81
C ALA A 716 50.88 -19.67 -14.38
N ILE A 717 50.27 -20.29 -13.36
CA ILE A 717 50.73 -20.20 -11.96
C ILE A 717 52.04 -20.95 -11.75
N SER A 718 52.24 -22.10 -12.42
CA SER A 718 53.49 -22.85 -12.36
C SER A 718 54.66 -22.10 -13.03
N GLU A 719 54.42 -21.43 -14.15
CA GLU A 719 55.41 -20.58 -14.82
C GLU A 719 55.74 -19.32 -14.01
N ALA A 720 54.75 -18.68 -13.40
CA ALA A 720 54.96 -17.53 -12.53
C ALA A 720 55.82 -17.85 -11.30
N ASN A 721 55.63 -19.03 -10.69
CA ASN A 721 56.40 -19.47 -9.52
C ASN A 721 57.83 -19.93 -9.86
N ASN A 722 58.06 -20.52 -11.04
CA ASN A 722 59.42 -20.80 -11.52
C ASN A 722 60.17 -19.52 -11.98
N GLY A 723 59.43 -18.45 -12.31
CA GLY A 723 59.96 -17.25 -12.97
C GLY A 723 60.45 -16.09 -12.08
N LYS A 724 60.67 -16.23 -10.76
CA LYS A 724 61.03 -15.07 -9.91
C LYS A 724 61.92 -15.31 -8.66
N LYS A 725 63.06 -16.00 -8.81
CA LYS A 725 64.21 -15.77 -7.90
C LYS A 725 64.88 -14.42 -8.22
N ARG A 726 64.31 -13.30 -7.77
CA ARG A 726 64.98 -11.99 -7.77
C ARG A 726 64.84 -11.28 -6.43
N LYS A 727 65.98 -11.08 -5.76
CA LYS A 727 66.11 -10.22 -4.57
C LYS A 727 65.56 -8.83 -4.87
N TYR A 728 64.69 -8.33 -3.99
CA TYR A 728 64.59 -6.89 -3.75
C TYR A 728 64.72 -6.63 -2.25
N THR A 729 65.93 -6.22 -1.88
CA THR A 729 66.23 -5.54 -0.62
C THR A 729 65.37 -4.28 -0.51
N ARG A 730 64.53 -4.19 0.52
CA ARG A 730 63.90 -2.92 0.89
C ARG A 730 64.86 -2.17 1.82
N VAL A 731 65.46 -1.10 1.30
CA VAL A 731 66.36 -0.24 2.07
C VAL A 731 65.51 0.55 3.06
N ALA A 732 65.79 0.39 4.35
CA ALA A 732 65.29 1.28 5.39
C ALA A 732 66.31 2.40 5.63
N LYS A 733 65.83 3.65 5.61
CA LYS A 733 66.39 4.77 6.37
C LYS A 733 65.31 5.14 7.41
N GLY A 734 65.56 5.31 8.70
CA GLY A 734 66.83 5.31 9.45
C GLY A 734 67.04 6.66 10.14
N GLY A 735 67.15 6.65 11.48
CA GLY A 735 67.33 7.85 12.31
C GLY A 735 66.23 8.08 13.36
N ASP A 736 66.48 8.22 14.66
CA ASP A 736 67.35 7.45 15.59
C ASP A 736 67.15 8.03 17.01
N ARG A 737 67.18 7.16 18.05
CA ARG A 737 67.70 7.36 19.43
C ARG A 737 67.26 6.23 20.37
N GLU A 738 68.23 5.39 20.75
CA GLU A 738 68.84 5.30 22.10
C GLU A 738 67.92 5.49 23.33
N SER A 739 68.07 4.81 24.47
CA SER A 739 68.72 3.55 24.90
C SER A 739 68.24 3.26 26.37
N ASP A 740 68.49 2.17 27.12
CA ASP A 740 69.22 0.89 27.02
C ASP A 740 68.54 -0.13 27.98
N ASP A 741 68.82 -1.44 27.88
CA ASP A 741 69.46 -2.30 28.94
C ASP A 741 69.31 -3.82 28.62
N ALA A 742 70.09 -4.68 29.27
CA ALA A 742 70.55 -5.96 28.72
C ALA A 742 70.07 -7.25 29.45
N THR A 743 70.00 -8.34 28.66
CA THR A 743 70.23 -9.81 28.91
C THR A 743 70.37 -10.43 30.33
N PRO A 744 70.32 -11.79 30.50
CA PRO A 744 69.92 -12.89 29.58
C PRO A 744 69.06 -14.04 30.20
N ALA A 745 68.60 -14.95 29.32
CA ALA A 745 68.44 -16.42 29.48
C ALA A 745 67.93 -17.07 30.80
N ASP A 746 66.97 -18.00 30.66
CA ASP A 746 67.30 -19.44 30.72
C ASP A 746 66.25 -20.33 30.00
N ALA A 747 66.52 -21.64 29.89
CA ALA A 747 65.90 -22.54 28.91
C ALA A 747 65.01 -23.68 29.47
N SER A 748 64.24 -24.28 28.55
CA SER A 748 63.47 -25.54 28.70
C SER A 748 62.18 -25.47 29.55
N SER A 749 61.16 -26.30 29.33
CA SER A 749 61.17 -27.59 28.62
C SER A 749 59.90 -27.86 27.77
N THR A 750 60.16 -28.58 26.67
CA THR A 750 59.28 -29.43 25.86
C THR A 750 57.79 -29.56 26.22
N ASP A 751 56.93 -29.37 25.21
CA ASP A 751 55.79 -30.28 25.02
C ASP A 751 55.73 -30.82 23.58
N LYS A 752 55.32 -32.08 23.45
CA LYS A 752 55.55 -32.91 22.27
C LYS A 752 54.44 -32.75 21.24
N LYS A 753 54.68 -31.92 20.21
CA LYS A 753 53.92 -32.01 18.95
C LYS A 753 54.09 -33.41 18.36
N LYS A 754 53.07 -34.27 18.54
CA LYS A 754 52.90 -35.47 17.72
C LYS A 754 52.85 -35.03 16.26
N LYS A 755 53.79 -35.52 15.44
CA LYS A 755 53.64 -35.51 13.98
C LYS A 755 52.42 -36.37 13.65
N VAL A 756 51.29 -35.74 13.36
CA VAL A 756 50.24 -36.39 12.58
C VAL A 756 50.76 -36.47 11.15
N GLN A 757 50.66 -37.66 10.54
CA GLN A 757 51.07 -37.90 9.16
C GLN A 757 50.28 -36.95 8.23
N ASN A 758 50.93 -36.38 7.22
CA ASN A 758 50.20 -35.68 6.15
C ASN A 758 49.32 -36.70 5.40
N PHE A 759 48.00 -36.68 5.64
CA PHE A 759 47.00 -37.26 4.77
C PHE A 759 46.65 -36.25 3.67
N MET A 760 47.52 -36.14 2.66
CA MET A 760 47.20 -35.50 1.38
C MET A 760 47.63 -36.42 0.24
N ASP A 761 47.03 -36.22 -0.93
CA ASP A 761 47.10 -37.06 -2.14
C ASP A 761 46.27 -38.36 -2.12
N LEU A 762 45.05 -38.29 -1.54
CA LEU A 762 43.94 -39.15 -1.99
C LEU A 762 43.08 -38.37 -3.00
N PRO A 763 42.63 -38.98 -4.12
CA PRO A 763 41.72 -38.30 -5.05
C PRO A 763 40.41 -37.93 -4.38
N PHE A 764 39.85 -36.78 -4.73
CA PHE A 764 38.45 -36.47 -4.42
C PHE A 764 37.55 -37.33 -5.32
N PHE A 765 36.62 -38.07 -4.72
CA PHE A 765 35.69 -38.98 -5.42
C PHE A 765 34.23 -38.51 -5.42
N GLY A 766 33.93 -37.40 -4.73
CA GLY A 766 32.61 -36.76 -4.73
C GLY A 766 32.42 -35.78 -5.88
N ASP A 767 31.34 -35.01 -5.81
CA ASP A 767 30.92 -34.00 -6.78
C ASP A 767 30.58 -32.68 -6.07
N ARG A 768 31.50 -31.71 -6.14
CA ARG A 768 31.36 -30.43 -5.42
C ARG A 768 30.29 -29.52 -6.04
N PRO A 769 30.21 -29.29 -7.37
CA PRO A 769 29.14 -28.50 -7.97
C PRO A 769 27.73 -29.05 -7.71
N LEU A 770 27.56 -30.38 -7.67
CA LEU A 770 26.29 -30.99 -7.29
C LEU A 770 25.93 -30.66 -5.84
N ALA A 771 26.88 -30.86 -4.90
CA ALA A 771 26.70 -30.53 -3.49
C ALA A 771 26.35 -29.05 -3.28
N GLN A 772 27.02 -28.15 -4.01
CA GLN A 772 26.79 -26.71 -3.99
C GLN A 772 25.42 -26.33 -4.56
N SER A 773 25.00 -26.95 -5.67
CA SER A 773 23.68 -26.70 -6.25
C SER A 773 22.55 -27.18 -5.32
N GLY A 774 22.73 -28.34 -4.70
CA GLY A 774 21.81 -28.88 -3.69
C GLY A 774 21.66 -27.98 -2.46
N HIS A 775 22.77 -27.50 -1.90
CA HIS A 775 22.75 -26.61 -0.73
C HIS A 775 22.14 -25.24 -1.06
N PHE A 776 22.45 -24.65 -2.22
CA PHE A 776 21.78 -23.43 -2.70
C PHE A 776 20.26 -23.61 -2.78
N MET A 777 19.81 -24.74 -3.36
CA MET A 777 18.38 -25.04 -3.47
C MET A 777 17.73 -25.22 -2.09
N MET A 778 18.43 -25.83 -1.13
CA MET A 778 17.93 -26.01 0.24
C MET A 778 17.77 -24.67 0.97
N ASP A 779 18.81 -23.84 1.01
CA ASP A 779 18.75 -22.51 1.62
C ASP A 779 17.64 -21.65 1.00
N THR A 780 17.60 -21.59 -0.33
CA THR A 780 16.64 -20.73 -1.04
C THR A 780 15.20 -21.24 -0.89
N ALA A 781 14.99 -22.55 -0.76
CA ALA A 781 13.67 -23.10 -0.48
C ALA A 781 13.16 -22.75 0.93
N LEU A 782 14.05 -22.60 1.92
CA LEU A 782 13.70 -22.15 3.26
C LEU A 782 13.29 -20.66 3.27
N SER A 783 14.04 -19.77 2.62
CA SER A 783 13.63 -18.37 2.42
C SER A 783 12.29 -18.26 1.67
N ARG A 784 12.12 -19.08 0.61
CA ARG A 784 10.86 -19.12 -0.16
C ARG A 784 9.69 -19.59 0.68
N GLU A 785 9.89 -20.57 1.57
CA GLU A 785 8.86 -21.00 2.51
C GLU A 785 8.48 -19.89 3.49
N VAL A 786 9.43 -19.18 4.10
CA VAL A 786 9.12 -18.09 5.03
C VAL A 786 8.18 -17.07 4.39
N THR A 787 8.48 -16.66 3.16
CA THR A 787 7.62 -15.71 2.44
C THR A 787 6.24 -16.28 2.10
N MET A 788 6.16 -17.52 1.60
CA MET A 788 4.88 -18.17 1.29
C MET A 788 4.03 -18.47 2.54
N ALA A 789 4.69 -18.79 3.66
CA ALA A 789 4.05 -18.99 4.96
C ALA A 789 3.51 -17.67 5.49
N THR A 790 4.26 -16.58 5.41
CA THR A 790 3.78 -15.23 5.73
C THR A 790 2.55 -14.88 4.89
N ASP A 791 2.62 -14.91 3.56
CA ASP A 791 1.50 -14.55 2.67
C ASP A 791 0.21 -15.34 3.02
N THR A 792 0.36 -16.60 3.43
CA THR A 792 -0.76 -17.49 3.81
C THR A 792 -1.16 -17.44 5.29
N GLY A 793 -0.44 -16.68 6.13
CA GLY A 793 -0.67 -16.58 7.57
C GLY A 793 -0.22 -17.80 8.38
N ALA A 794 0.57 -18.71 7.80
CA ALA A 794 1.00 -19.96 8.41
C ALA A 794 2.22 -19.79 9.33
N ILE A 795 2.09 -18.90 10.31
CA ILE A 795 3.16 -18.39 11.19
C ILE A 795 4.03 -19.49 11.84
N GLY A 796 3.42 -20.63 12.20
CA GLY A 796 4.16 -21.73 12.81
C GLY A 796 5.20 -22.36 11.88
N ARG A 797 5.05 -22.25 10.54
CA ARG A 797 6.09 -22.71 9.59
C ARG A 797 7.27 -21.75 9.52
N VAL A 798 7.00 -20.44 9.58
CA VAL A 798 8.05 -19.40 9.73
C VAL A 798 8.87 -19.69 11.00
N TRP A 799 8.20 -20.02 12.11
CA TRP A 799 8.87 -20.33 13.38
C TRP A 799 9.76 -21.59 13.34
N GLU A 800 9.36 -22.66 12.65
CA GLU A 800 10.26 -23.83 12.44
C GLU A 800 11.51 -23.45 11.65
N VAL A 801 11.38 -22.60 10.61
CA VAL A 801 12.53 -22.13 9.83
C VAL A 801 13.45 -21.21 10.66
N PHE A 802 12.89 -20.32 11.48
CA PHE A 802 13.67 -19.43 12.36
C PHE A 802 14.54 -20.21 13.36
N LYS A 803 14.01 -21.30 13.93
CA LYS A 803 14.79 -22.20 14.81
C LYS A 803 15.94 -22.89 14.05
N LEU A 804 15.70 -23.32 12.80
CA LEU A 804 16.75 -23.88 11.94
C LEU A 804 17.82 -22.84 11.57
N TRP A 805 17.42 -21.59 11.33
CA TRP A 805 18.34 -20.49 11.00
C TRP A 805 19.35 -20.14 12.12
N ILE A 806 19.12 -20.52 13.39
CA ILE A 806 20.14 -20.41 14.46
C ILE A 806 21.45 -21.12 14.06
N PHE A 807 21.32 -22.31 13.47
CA PHE A 807 22.42 -23.12 13.00
C PHE A 807 23.01 -22.49 11.73
N THR A 808 22.20 -22.23 10.71
CA THR A 808 22.66 -21.68 9.42
C THR A 808 23.40 -20.34 9.59
N PHE A 809 22.84 -19.37 10.31
CA PHE A 809 23.53 -18.11 10.56
C PHE A 809 24.80 -18.32 11.42
N SER A 810 24.89 -19.36 12.24
CA SER A 810 26.09 -19.64 13.04
C SER A 810 27.30 -20.07 12.21
N GLY A 811 27.12 -20.70 11.04
CA GLY A 811 28.19 -20.95 10.07
C GLY A 811 28.54 -19.75 9.19
N SER A 812 27.59 -18.85 9.00
CA SER A 812 27.72 -17.68 8.13
C SER A 812 28.68 -16.59 8.65
N SER A 813 28.75 -15.50 7.86
CA SER A 813 29.36 -14.20 8.18
C SER A 813 28.49 -13.32 9.10
N HIS A 814 27.16 -13.49 9.07
CA HIS A 814 26.18 -12.67 9.81
C HIS A 814 26.16 -13.07 11.29
N SER A 815 27.23 -12.72 12.00
CA SER A 815 27.59 -13.22 13.34
C SER A 815 26.60 -12.87 14.45
N LYS A 816 25.85 -11.77 14.32
CA LYS A 816 24.87 -11.25 15.30
C LYS A 816 23.54 -12.03 15.32
N TYR A 817 22.98 -12.35 14.15
CA TYR A 817 21.66 -13.00 14.02
C TYR A 817 21.46 -14.32 14.79
N PRO A 818 22.49 -15.20 14.95
CA PRO A 818 22.40 -16.34 15.86
C PRO A 818 22.10 -15.97 17.30
N GLY A 819 22.69 -14.87 17.79
CA GLY A 819 22.42 -14.36 19.14
C GLY A 819 20.99 -13.84 19.26
N TYR A 820 20.48 -13.16 18.22
CA TYR A 820 19.11 -12.65 18.20
C TYR A 820 18.08 -13.78 18.21
N LEU A 821 18.26 -14.79 17.34
CA LEU A 821 17.37 -15.94 17.28
C LEU A 821 17.47 -16.82 18.53
N LEU A 822 18.65 -16.99 19.14
CA LEU A 822 18.81 -17.68 20.41
C LEU A 822 18.07 -16.97 21.55
N GLU A 823 18.16 -15.64 21.64
CA GLU A 823 17.42 -14.87 22.64
C GLU A 823 15.91 -14.97 22.43
N MET A 824 15.43 -14.83 21.18
CA MET A 824 14.01 -14.94 20.87
C MET A 824 13.45 -16.34 21.15
N VAL A 825 14.18 -17.41 20.79
CA VAL A 825 13.78 -18.79 21.06
C VAL A 825 13.80 -19.10 22.56
N ALA A 826 14.84 -18.68 23.30
CA ALA A 826 14.87 -18.85 24.75
C ALA A 826 13.74 -18.08 25.44
N ASN A 827 13.46 -16.85 25.01
CA ASN A 827 12.37 -16.03 25.54
C ASN A 827 11.00 -16.69 25.34
N LEU A 828 10.71 -17.18 24.13
CA LEU A 828 9.40 -17.71 23.75
C LEU A 828 9.17 -19.18 24.14
N GLU A 829 10.18 -20.05 24.04
CA GLU A 829 10.01 -21.50 24.30
C GLU A 829 10.38 -21.91 25.74
N LEU A 830 11.26 -21.18 26.41
CA LEU A 830 11.72 -21.51 27.76
C LEU A 830 11.16 -20.59 28.84
N GLU A 831 10.90 -19.32 28.50
CA GLU A 831 10.65 -18.24 29.48
C GLU A 831 9.28 -17.56 29.33
N SER A 832 8.39 -18.14 28.52
CA SER A 832 7.01 -17.69 28.33
C SER A 832 6.04 -18.85 28.58
N HIS A 833 4.78 -18.54 28.89
CA HIS A 833 3.73 -19.55 28.88
C HIS A 833 3.46 -19.99 27.43
N PRO A 834 3.22 -21.29 27.13
CA PRO A 834 2.89 -21.73 25.76
C PRO A 834 1.74 -20.93 25.13
N ASP A 835 0.67 -20.67 25.88
CA ASP A 835 -0.44 -19.82 25.44
C ASP A 835 -0.02 -18.36 25.13
N LEU A 836 0.96 -17.80 25.84
CA LEU A 836 1.51 -16.46 25.55
C LEU A 836 2.31 -16.46 24.25
N ARG A 837 3.13 -17.50 24.02
CA ARG A 837 3.83 -17.72 22.74
C ARG A 837 2.83 -17.86 21.60
N ASP A 838 1.82 -18.71 21.75
CA ASP A 838 0.83 -18.97 20.69
C ASP A 838 -0.08 -17.76 20.44
N TRP A 839 -0.35 -16.94 21.46
CA TRP A 839 -1.00 -15.65 21.33
C TRP A 839 -0.14 -14.62 20.58
N PHE A 840 1.15 -14.54 20.90
CA PHE A 840 2.10 -13.65 20.19
C PHE A 840 2.18 -14.05 18.71
N MET A 841 2.36 -15.34 18.43
CA MET A 841 2.39 -15.87 17.05
C MET A 841 1.11 -15.53 16.26
N GLN A 842 -0.06 -15.53 16.91
CA GLN A 842 -1.32 -15.12 16.27
C GLN A 842 -1.42 -13.61 15.98
N ASN A 843 -0.57 -12.79 16.58
CA ASN A 843 -0.56 -11.32 16.43
C ASN A 843 0.73 -10.77 15.78
N TRP A 844 1.68 -11.64 15.43
CA TRP A 844 2.97 -11.26 14.86
C TRP A 844 2.85 -10.72 13.42
N LEU A 845 1.89 -11.22 12.63
CA LEU A 845 1.57 -10.74 11.28
C LEU A 845 0.46 -9.68 11.28
N VAL A 846 0.45 -8.82 10.26
CA VAL A 846 -0.60 -7.82 10.03
C VAL A 846 -1.39 -8.10 8.75
N ASN A 847 -2.69 -7.81 8.75
CA ASN A 847 -3.57 -7.90 7.57
C ASN A 847 -4.48 -6.68 7.50
N LEU A 848 -4.12 -5.72 6.67
CA LEU A 848 -4.83 -4.43 6.56
C LEU A 848 -6.18 -4.54 5.84
N LYS A 849 -6.43 -5.64 5.12
CA LYS A 849 -7.66 -5.86 4.34
C LYS A 849 -8.74 -6.65 5.09
N GLY A 850 -8.35 -7.55 5.99
CA GLY A 850 -9.27 -8.56 6.54
C GLY A 850 -9.56 -9.72 5.57
N GLU A 851 -8.78 -9.86 4.51
CA GLU A 851 -8.97 -10.88 3.47
C GLU A 851 -7.95 -12.01 3.62
N ALA A 852 -8.35 -13.25 3.31
CA ALA A 852 -7.42 -14.38 3.29
C ALA A 852 -6.32 -14.17 2.23
N GLY A 853 -5.08 -14.58 2.55
CA GLY A 853 -3.93 -14.44 1.65
C GLY A 853 -3.36 -13.02 1.54
N HIS A 854 -3.67 -12.13 2.48
CA HIS A 854 -3.22 -10.72 2.52
C HIS A 854 -2.50 -10.38 3.83
N TRP A 855 -1.80 -11.36 4.39
CA TRP A 855 -0.91 -11.18 5.53
C TRP A 855 0.41 -10.55 5.10
N MET A 856 1.04 -9.83 6.02
CA MET A 856 2.32 -9.14 5.83
C MET A 856 3.10 -9.15 7.15
N GLU A 857 4.43 -9.15 7.04
CA GLU A 857 5.37 -8.93 8.14
C GLU A 857 5.12 -7.56 8.81
N GLY A 858 5.33 -7.48 10.14
CA GLY A 858 5.03 -6.28 10.92
C GLY A 858 5.93 -5.09 10.58
N ASP A 859 7.24 -5.32 10.60
CA ASP A 859 8.28 -4.37 10.19
C ASP A 859 8.15 -3.91 8.74
N LYS A 860 7.74 -4.79 7.82
CA LYS A 860 7.47 -4.39 6.43
C LYS A 860 6.30 -3.43 6.29
N MET A 861 5.33 -3.46 7.21
CA MET A 861 4.28 -2.44 7.28
C MET A 861 4.83 -1.11 7.81
N VAL A 862 5.76 -1.15 8.79
CA VAL A 862 6.51 0.04 9.23
C VAL A 862 7.32 0.62 8.08
N GLU A 863 8.03 -0.20 7.30
CA GLU A 863 8.81 0.25 6.14
C GLU A 863 7.92 0.91 5.06
N HIS A 864 6.75 0.34 4.75
CA HIS A 864 5.77 1.00 3.87
C HIS A 864 5.30 2.36 4.42
N ASN A 865 5.21 2.50 5.75
CA ASN A 865 4.87 3.76 6.40
C ASN A 865 6.03 4.77 6.30
N ASN A 866 7.24 4.35 6.65
CA ASN A 866 8.48 5.11 6.60
C ASN A 866 8.73 5.70 5.20
N ASN A 867 8.51 4.90 4.15
CA ASN A 867 8.56 5.36 2.77
C ASN A 867 7.59 6.51 2.45
N GLU A 868 6.37 6.50 2.99
CA GLU A 868 5.40 7.58 2.76
C GLU A 868 5.71 8.82 3.62
N LEU A 869 6.23 8.63 4.84
CA LEU A 869 6.73 9.71 5.69
C LEU A 869 7.88 10.48 5.00
N GLN A 870 8.91 9.77 4.51
CA GLN A 870 10.07 10.36 3.83
C GLN A 870 9.69 11.10 2.54
N LYS A 871 8.72 10.58 1.75
CA LYS A 871 8.19 11.26 0.54
C LYS A 871 7.45 12.57 0.82
N LEU A 872 6.88 12.71 2.03
CA LEU A 872 6.24 13.95 2.48
C LEU A 872 7.23 14.90 3.14
N LEU A 873 8.27 14.39 3.81
CA LEU A 873 9.31 15.19 4.43
C LEU A 873 10.27 15.82 3.42
N SER A 874 10.75 15.06 2.42
CA SER A 874 11.68 15.50 1.35
C SER A 874 11.26 16.75 0.55
N ARG A 875 10.04 17.25 0.73
CA ARG A 875 9.53 18.50 0.12
C ARG A 875 9.66 19.72 1.04
N LYS A 876 10.23 19.55 2.24
CA LYS A 876 10.26 20.53 3.33
C LYS A 876 11.48 20.37 4.23
N ASP A 877 12.08 21.49 4.61
CA ASP A 877 13.17 21.52 5.58
C ASP A 877 12.59 21.43 7.00
N VAL A 878 12.25 20.22 7.47
CA VAL A 878 11.63 19.98 8.78
C VAL A 878 12.21 18.74 9.46
N GLU A 879 12.26 18.78 10.78
CA GLU A 879 12.73 17.72 11.68
C GLU A 879 11.63 16.66 11.95
N TRP A 880 12.02 15.44 12.32
CA TRP A 880 11.13 14.30 12.60
C TRP A 880 10.30 14.50 13.87
N GLY A 881 10.87 15.11 14.91
CA GLY A 881 10.18 15.56 16.11
C GLY A 881 9.52 16.94 15.96
N GLY A 882 9.65 17.58 14.80
CA GLY A 882 9.00 18.86 14.52
C GLY A 882 7.46 18.77 14.57
N PRO A 883 6.74 19.84 14.99
CA PRO A 883 5.28 19.86 15.08
C PRO A 883 4.53 19.45 13.80
N PHE A 884 5.13 19.69 12.63
CA PHE A 884 4.58 19.26 11.35
C PHE A 884 4.52 17.73 11.24
N MET A 885 5.59 17.03 11.61
CA MET A 885 5.66 15.58 11.51
C MET A 885 4.88 14.92 12.65
N ARG A 886 5.11 15.37 13.89
CA ARG A 886 4.46 14.83 15.09
C ARG A 886 2.95 15.01 15.12
N GLU A 887 2.44 16.19 14.77
CA GLU A 887 1.01 16.49 14.97
C GLU A 887 0.16 16.38 13.70
N VAL A 888 0.77 16.36 12.51
CA VAL A 888 0.03 16.51 11.24
C VAL A 888 0.27 15.37 10.26
N VAL A 889 1.53 14.98 10.04
CA VAL A 889 1.83 13.89 9.08
C VAL A 889 1.69 12.53 9.74
N SER A 890 2.51 12.22 10.75
CA SER A 890 2.66 10.83 11.22
C SER A 890 1.36 10.23 11.77
N PRO A 891 0.59 10.89 12.65
CA PRO A 891 -0.67 10.32 13.15
C PRO A 891 -1.73 10.08 12.06
N ASN A 892 -1.63 10.75 10.90
CA ASN A 892 -2.58 10.67 9.79
C ASN A 892 -2.07 9.83 8.60
N ILE A 893 -0.81 9.40 8.61
CA ILE A 893 -0.11 8.88 7.41
C ILE A 893 -0.81 7.70 6.74
N PHE A 894 -1.34 6.76 7.54
CA PHE A 894 -2.09 5.61 7.04
C PHE A 894 -3.36 6.05 6.29
N ARG A 895 -4.12 6.99 6.87
CA ARG A 895 -5.33 7.56 6.26
C ARG A 895 -5.01 8.41 5.03
N LEU A 896 -3.90 9.14 5.04
CA LEU A 896 -3.40 9.86 3.87
C LEU A 896 -3.08 8.90 2.72
N SER A 897 -2.44 7.76 3.00
CA SER A 897 -2.16 6.71 2.02
C SER A 897 -3.46 6.05 1.49
N GLU A 898 -4.37 5.63 2.38
CA GLU A 898 -5.70 5.10 2.01
C GLU A 898 -6.48 6.11 1.14
N SER A 899 -6.41 7.42 1.44
CA SER A 899 -7.18 8.45 0.73
C SER A 899 -6.85 8.54 -0.77
N LYS A 900 -5.59 8.34 -1.16
CA LYS A 900 -5.15 8.32 -2.58
C LYS A 900 -5.94 7.25 -3.35
N THR A 901 -5.96 6.05 -2.77
CA THR A 901 -6.57 4.83 -3.28
C THR A 901 -8.09 4.92 -3.31
N ALA A 902 -8.69 5.46 -2.24
CA ALA A 902 -10.13 5.68 -2.12
C ALA A 902 -10.64 6.71 -3.15
N PHE A 903 -9.90 7.80 -3.38
CA PHE A 903 -10.30 8.84 -4.34
C PHE A 903 -10.38 8.30 -5.76
N VAL A 904 -9.40 7.51 -6.21
CA VAL A 904 -9.36 6.88 -7.54
C VAL A 904 -10.60 6.00 -7.76
N GLN A 905 -10.91 5.13 -6.79
CA GLN A 905 -12.12 4.30 -6.82
C GLN A 905 -13.41 5.13 -6.84
N ALA A 906 -13.49 6.18 -6.02
CA ALA A 906 -14.70 6.99 -5.86
C ALA A 906 -15.08 7.81 -7.11
N ILE A 907 -14.10 8.13 -7.98
CA ILE A 907 -14.34 8.69 -9.33
C ILE A 907 -14.50 7.61 -10.42
N GLY A 908 -14.59 6.33 -10.05
CA GLY A 908 -14.82 5.23 -10.98
C GLY A 908 -13.65 4.96 -11.93
N LEU A 909 -12.44 5.42 -11.60
CA LEU A 909 -11.24 4.97 -12.30
C LEU A 909 -10.86 3.59 -11.76
N GLN A 910 -10.44 2.70 -12.66
CA GLN A 910 -9.74 1.50 -12.24
C GLN A 910 -8.46 1.93 -11.52
N GLN A 911 -8.15 1.27 -10.40
CA GLN A 911 -6.83 1.38 -9.81
C GLN A 911 -5.80 0.93 -10.85
N LYS A 912 -4.74 1.71 -11.04
CA LYS A 912 -3.53 1.16 -11.64
C LYS A 912 -3.11 -0.02 -10.78
N SER A 913 -2.85 -1.17 -11.40
CA SER A 913 -2.41 -2.35 -10.66
C SER A 913 -1.13 -2.01 -9.91
N THR A 914 -1.17 -2.08 -8.58
CA THR A 914 0.03 -2.01 -7.72
C THR A 914 0.81 -3.32 -7.77
N GLN A 915 0.15 -4.41 -8.18
CA GLN A 915 0.83 -5.60 -8.65
C GLN A 915 1.42 -5.27 -10.02
N HIS A 916 2.74 -5.12 -10.09
CA HIS A 916 3.44 -5.22 -11.37
C HIS A 916 3.03 -6.56 -12.01
N PRO A 917 2.71 -6.60 -13.33
CA PRO A 917 2.53 -7.88 -13.99
C PRO A 917 3.81 -8.69 -13.77
N PRO A 918 3.71 -9.99 -13.41
CA PRO A 918 4.89 -10.79 -13.13
C PRO A 918 5.84 -10.69 -14.31
N LEU A 919 7.11 -10.39 -14.04
CA LEU A 919 8.17 -10.35 -15.05
C LEU A 919 8.09 -11.64 -15.86
N HIS A 920 8.09 -11.51 -17.18
CA HIS A 920 8.02 -12.65 -18.08
C HIS A 920 9.38 -13.36 -18.09
N THR A 921 9.63 -14.17 -17.07
CA THR A 921 10.91 -14.86 -16.81
C THR A 921 11.15 -16.09 -17.67
N GLN A 922 10.31 -16.35 -18.67
CA GLN A 922 10.42 -17.54 -19.52
C GLN A 922 11.77 -17.60 -20.27
N PRO A 923 12.31 -16.52 -20.88
CA PRO A 923 13.61 -16.55 -21.56
C PRO A 923 14.75 -16.91 -20.60
N GLU A 924 14.75 -16.31 -19.41
CA GLU A 924 15.75 -16.55 -18.36
C GLU A 924 15.65 -17.98 -17.84
N PHE A 925 14.43 -18.48 -17.58
CA PHE A 925 14.19 -19.84 -17.13
C PHE A 925 14.62 -20.90 -18.17
N VAL A 926 14.30 -20.68 -19.46
CA VAL A 926 14.75 -21.55 -20.55
C VAL A 926 16.28 -21.52 -20.66
N THR A 927 16.89 -20.34 -20.61
CA THR A 927 18.35 -20.18 -20.65
C THR A 927 19.03 -20.95 -19.50
N LEU A 928 18.54 -20.82 -18.27
CA LEU A 928 19.07 -21.53 -17.10
C LEU A 928 18.92 -23.04 -17.22
N THR A 929 17.74 -23.53 -17.61
CA THR A 929 17.49 -24.99 -17.73
C THR A 929 18.28 -25.63 -18.88
N GLU A 930 18.46 -24.94 -20.01
CA GLU A 930 19.35 -25.39 -21.09
C GLU A 930 20.81 -25.49 -20.62
N ILE A 931 21.28 -24.52 -19.82
CA ILE A 931 22.64 -24.53 -19.25
C ILE A 931 22.80 -25.69 -18.25
N TYR A 932 21.88 -25.88 -17.31
CA TYR A 932 21.98 -26.97 -16.33
C TYR A 932 21.91 -28.37 -16.98
N LYS A 933 21.09 -28.51 -18.03
CA LYS A 933 21.05 -29.71 -18.87
C LYS A 933 22.36 -29.94 -19.62
N LYS A 934 22.96 -28.89 -20.18
CA LYS A 934 24.23 -28.98 -20.95
C LYS A 934 25.43 -29.31 -20.06
N GLU A 935 25.53 -28.69 -18.89
CA GLU A 935 26.65 -28.87 -17.95
C GLU A 935 26.43 -30.09 -17.01
N GLU A 936 25.34 -30.85 -17.20
CA GLU A 936 24.91 -31.99 -16.37
C GLU A 936 24.95 -31.68 -14.86
N LEU A 937 24.53 -30.48 -14.47
CA LEU A 937 24.74 -29.96 -13.10
C LEU A 937 24.11 -30.86 -12.02
N HIS A 938 22.95 -31.44 -12.30
CA HIS A 938 22.18 -32.26 -11.34
C HIS A 938 22.32 -33.78 -11.56
N LEU A 939 23.39 -34.20 -12.23
CA LEU A 939 23.86 -35.59 -12.29
C LEU A 939 25.16 -35.72 -11.49
N PHE A 940 25.49 -36.93 -11.02
CA PHE A 940 26.67 -37.19 -10.21
C PHE A 940 27.92 -37.46 -11.06
N HIS A 941 28.88 -36.57 -10.88
CA HIS A 941 30.25 -36.46 -11.39
C HIS A 941 31.37 -36.99 -10.48
N PRO A 942 31.85 -38.26 -10.53
CA PRO A 942 32.95 -38.68 -9.65
C PRO A 942 34.21 -37.82 -9.84
N GLY A 943 34.61 -37.12 -8.78
CA GLY A 943 35.77 -36.22 -8.76
C GLY A 943 35.54 -34.84 -9.38
N ARG A 944 34.29 -34.43 -9.67
CA ARG A 944 33.97 -33.12 -10.25
C ARG A 944 34.22 -32.00 -9.24
N ASP A 945 35.23 -31.17 -9.51
CA ASP A 945 35.56 -29.97 -8.72
C ASP A 945 36.02 -28.84 -9.66
N TYR A 946 35.57 -27.61 -9.41
CA TYR A 946 35.94 -26.42 -10.19
C TYR A 946 37.01 -25.56 -9.50
N GLY A 947 37.62 -26.06 -8.41
CA GLY A 947 38.80 -25.44 -7.78
C GLY A 947 38.50 -24.15 -7.00
N ARG A 948 37.27 -24.04 -6.45
CA ARG A 948 36.76 -22.84 -5.76
C ARG A 948 37.67 -22.39 -4.62
N LYS A 949 38.10 -21.12 -4.65
CA LYS A 949 38.95 -20.52 -3.61
C LYS A 949 38.09 -19.73 -2.61
N GLY A 950 37.31 -20.43 -1.78
CA GLY A 950 36.42 -19.76 -0.82
C GLY A 950 35.88 -20.65 0.29
N ARG A 951 35.19 -20.04 1.26
CA ARG A 951 34.49 -20.73 2.34
C ARG A 951 33.45 -21.67 1.76
N ASP A 952 33.50 -22.94 2.15
CA ASP A 952 32.51 -23.96 1.81
C ASP A 952 31.05 -23.52 2.12
N VAL A 953 30.07 -24.05 1.39
CA VAL A 953 28.67 -23.61 1.44
C VAL A 953 27.86 -24.21 2.60
N ALA A 954 28.40 -25.22 3.29
CA ALA A 954 27.80 -25.90 4.44
C ALA A 954 27.71 -25.00 5.70
N ASP A 955 26.87 -23.98 5.65
CA ASP A 955 26.65 -23.03 6.73
C ASP A 955 25.94 -23.67 7.94
N TYR A 956 25.02 -24.61 7.70
CA TYR A 956 24.29 -25.28 8.77
C TYR A 956 25.20 -26.18 9.61
N GLU A 957 25.95 -27.07 8.96
CA GLU A 957 26.86 -28.03 9.60
C GLU A 957 27.97 -27.29 10.35
N ARG A 958 28.61 -26.30 9.70
CA ARG A 958 29.61 -25.42 10.31
C ARG A 958 29.05 -24.65 11.50
N GLY A 959 27.78 -24.26 11.43
CA GLY A 959 27.08 -23.61 12.53
C GLY A 959 26.80 -24.54 13.71
N ALA A 960 26.34 -25.75 13.44
CA ALA A 960 26.16 -26.79 14.46
C ALA A 960 27.48 -27.10 15.18
N ASP A 961 28.57 -27.24 14.44
CA ASP A 961 29.88 -27.50 15.02
C ASP A 961 30.39 -26.30 15.83
N ARG A 962 30.30 -25.06 15.33
CA ARG A 962 30.62 -23.85 16.11
C ARG A 962 29.80 -23.72 17.40
N LEU A 963 28.52 -24.13 17.38
CA LEU A 963 27.67 -24.15 18.57
C LEU A 963 28.18 -25.18 19.60
N ARG A 964 28.59 -26.38 19.15
CA ARG A 964 29.20 -27.44 19.99
C ARG A 964 30.59 -27.06 20.51
N GLU A 965 31.40 -26.40 19.70
CA GLU A 965 32.75 -25.88 20.03
C GLU A 965 32.74 -24.73 21.07
N GLY A 966 31.56 -24.37 21.59
CA GLY A 966 31.42 -23.48 22.72
C GLY A 966 30.79 -22.13 22.41
N LYS A 967 30.35 -21.84 21.17
CA LYS A 967 29.58 -20.61 20.87
C LYS A 967 28.27 -20.59 21.67
N LEU A 968 27.55 -21.72 21.76
CA LEU A 968 26.34 -21.83 22.58
C LEU A 968 26.69 -21.69 24.07
N ALA A 969 27.69 -22.42 24.55
CA ALA A 969 28.10 -22.37 25.96
C ALA A 969 28.51 -20.95 26.41
N ARG A 970 29.19 -20.18 25.55
CA ARG A 970 29.53 -18.78 25.79
C ARG A 970 28.29 -17.88 25.82
N TRP A 971 27.35 -18.07 24.89
CA TRP A 971 26.10 -17.32 24.88
C TRP A 971 25.23 -17.61 26.12
N VAL A 972 25.12 -18.88 26.51
CA VAL A 972 24.44 -19.30 27.75
C VAL A 972 25.14 -18.70 28.97
N HIS A 973 26.47 -18.81 29.06
CA HIS A 973 27.23 -18.22 30.17
C HIS A 973 27.00 -16.71 30.28
N ASN A 974 27.20 -15.96 29.19
CA ASN A 974 27.03 -14.51 29.19
C ASN A 974 25.58 -14.13 29.54
N THR A 975 24.57 -14.71 28.89
CA THR A 975 23.16 -14.31 29.12
C THR A 975 22.65 -14.75 30.49
N THR A 976 23.21 -15.78 31.11
CA THR A 976 22.84 -16.19 32.49
C THR A 976 23.62 -15.45 33.57
N SER A 977 24.90 -15.11 33.35
CA SER A 977 25.71 -14.34 34.30
C SER A 977 25.30 -12.87 34.36
N MET A 978 24.79 -12.32 33.26
CA MET A 978 24.32 -10.93 33.18
C MET A 978 22.91 -10.72 33.79
N ARG A 979 22.22 -11.80 34.17
CA ARG A 979 20.87 -11.74 34.79
C ARG A 979 20.94 -11.61 36.29
N ASN A 980 19.99 -10.85 36.85
CA ASN A 980 19.85 -10.63 38.30
C ASN A 980 21.09 -9.99 38.97
N LEU A 981 21.97 -9.32 38.21
CA LEU A 981 23.13 -8.59 38.75
C LEU A 981 22.70 -7.60 39.84
N ALA A 982 21.58 -6.91 39.65
CA ALA A 982 21.03 -6.00 40.66
C ALA A 982 20.55 -6.71 41.94
N ARG A 983 20.17 -7.99 41.89
CA ARG A 983 19.82 -8.77 43.08
C ARG A 983 21.07 -9.24 43.81
N ASP A 984 22.06 -9.71 43.06
CA ASP A 984 23.29 -10.25 43.60
C ASP A 984 24.21 -9.13 44.15
N ALA A 985 24.15 -7.93 43.56
CA ALA A 985 24.75 -6.69 44.09
C ALA A 985 24.07 -6.22 45.40
N ARG A 986 22.73 -6.29 45.49
CA ARG A 986 21.99 -6.00 46.75
C ARG A 986 22.30 -6.97 47.90
N GLY A 987 23.04 -8.06 47.64
CA GLY A 987 23.50 -9.02 48.65
C GLY A 987 24.95 -8.81 49.14
N LYS A 988 25.67 -7.80 48.64
CA LYS A 988 27.06 -7.47 49.03
C LYS A 988 27.22 -5.96 49.18
N GLU A 989 28.28 -5.51 49.87
CA GLU A 989 28.56 -4.07 50.09
C GLU A 989 28.64 -3.33 48.75
N SER A 990 27.68 -2.42 48.49
CA SER A 990 27.08 -2.37 47.15
C SER A 990 27.73 -1.44 46.13
N GLU A 991 28.38 -0.34 46.52
CA GLU A 991 28.90 0.64 45.55
C GLU A 991 30.06 0.10 44.69
N VAL A 992 31.00 -0.62 45.30
CA VAL A 992 32.18 -1.13 44.56
C VAL A 992 31.81 -2.28 43.64
N ALA A 993 30.87 -3.15 44.06
CA ALA A 993 30.38 -4.24 43.22
C ALA A 993 29.56 -3.71 42.03
N GLU A 994 28.74 -2.68 42.24
CA GLU A 994 27.96 -2.02 41.20
C GLU A 994 28.87 -1.32 40.18
N GLN A 995 29.86 -0.53 40.62
CA GLN A 995 30.83 0.10 39.72
C GLN A 995 31.66 -0.92 38.92
N VAL A 996 32.08 -2.03 39.53
CA VAL A 996 32.82 -3.09 38.81
C VAL A 996 31.94 -3.83 37.81
N LEU A 997 30.66 -4.05 38.11
CA LEU A 997 29.72 -4.69 37.18
C LEU A 997 29.30 -3.76 36.04
N ILE A 998 29.07 -2.47 36.31
CA ILE A 998 28.84 -1.45 35.28
C ILE A 998 30.08 -1.34 34.38
N ALA A 999 31.27 -1.19 34.97
CA ALA A 999 32.52 -1.15 34.20
C ALA A 999 32.75 -2.45 33.40
N HIS A 1000 32.29 -3.62 33.87
CA HIS A 1000 32.36 -4.86 33.11
C HIS A 1000 31.34 -4.91 31.97
N ALA A 1001 30.10 -4.48 32.20
CA ALA A 1001 29.07 -4.37 31.16
C ALA A 1001 29.46 -3.35 30.08
N GLU A 1002 29.99 -2.19 30.47
CA GLU A 1002 30.57 -1.21 29.58
C GLU A 1002 31.82 -1.73 28.85
N ARG A 1003 32.68 -2.52 29.49
CA ARG A 1003 33.84 -3.12 28.83
C ARG A 1003 33.39 -4.15 27.79
N LEU A 1004 32.36 -4.94 28.08
CA LEU A 1004 31.79 -5.90 27.12
C LEU A 1004 31.03 -5.20 25.98
N ALA A 1005 30.35 -4.09 26.27
CA ALA A 1005 29.76 -3.23 25.24
C ALA A 1005 30.84 -2.59 24.35
N ARG A 1006 31.93 -2.09 24.94
CA ARG A 1006 33.10 -1.60 24.22
C ARG A 1006 33.84 -2.70 23.45
N GLU A 1007 33.95 -3.92 23.97
CA GLU A 1007 34.49 -5.08 23.24
C GLU A 1007 33.60 -5.48 22.05
N ALA A 1008 32.29 -5.22 22.11
CA ALA A 1008 31.37 -5.40 20.98
C ALA A 1008 31.44 -4.25 19.97
N GLU A 1009 31.55 -2.99 20.43
CA GLU A 1009 31.75 -1.81 19.57
C GLU A 1009 33.14 -1.80 18.91
N ASP A 1010 34.20 -2.24 19.59
CA ASP A 1010 35.55 -2.41 19.02
C ASP A 1010 35.61 -3.55 17.98
N ALA A 1011 34.71 -4.54 18.09
CA ALA A 1011 34.54 -5.55 17.04
C ALA A 1011 33.80 -4.97 15.82
N GLU A 1012 32.87 -4.04 16.04
CA GLU A 1012 32.11 -3.34 15.00
C GLU A 1012 32.98 -2.27 14.28
N LEU A 1013 33.79 -1.50 15.02
CA LEU A 1013 34.76 -0.54 14.49
C LEU A 1013 35.84 -1.21 13.63
N ARG A 1014 36.37 -2.37 14.05
CA ARG A 1014 37.32 -3.16 13.23
C ARG A 1014 36.71 -3.70 11.92
N GLU A 1015 35.38 -3.82 11.84
CA GLU A 1015 34.71 -4.15 10.58
C GLU A 1015 34.34 -2.90 9.77
N GLN A 1016 34.05 -1.76 10.42
CA GLN A 1016 33.78 -0.47 9.75
C GLN A 1016 35.02 0.19 9.14
N GLU A 1017 36.21 0.09 9.76
CA GLU A 1017 37.48 0.61 9.19
C GLU A 1017 37.88 -0.07 7.86
N LEU A 1018 37.21 -1.16 7.48
CA LEU A 1018 37.37 -1.85 6.19
C LEU A 1018 36.20 -1.59 5.22
N GLY A 1019 35.26 -0.69 5.54
CA GLY A 1019 33.94 -0.60 4.92
C GLY A 1019 33.40 0.79 4.58
N GLU A 1020 34.20 1.86 4.62
CA GLU A 1020 33.75 3.19 4.17
C GLU A 1020 33.59 3.25 2.63
N ILE A 1021 32.34 3.33 2.13
CA ILE A 1021 32.01 3.80 0.78
C ILE A 1021 30.78 4.73 0.84
N PRO A 1022 30.74 5.86 0.11
CA PRO A 1022 29.62 6.82 0.14
C PRO A 1022 28.31 6.29 -0.46
N SER A 1023 27.19 6.77 0.05
CA SER A 1023 25.84 6.44 -0.39
C SER A 1023 25.35 7.28 -1.58
N GLU A 1024 25.80 6.94 -2.79
CA GLU A 1024 25.13 7.39 -4.02
C GLU A 1024 24.10 6.38 -4.55
N VAL A 1025 23.00 6.93 -5.10
CA VAL A 1025 21.90 6.25 -5.82
C VAL A 1025 20.92 5.43 -4.97
N THR A 1026 20.07 6.15 -4.21
CA THR A 1026 18.69 5.71 -3.94
C THR A 1026 17.73 6.33 -4.96
N ASP A 1027 17.73 5.81 -6.19
CA ASP A 1027 16.74 6.18 -7.22
C ASP A 1027 15.91 4.96 -7.64
N PHE A 1028 14.73 4.80 -7.03
CA PHE A 1028 13.75 3.78 -7.41
C PHE A 1028 13.04 4.21 -8.70
N GLY A 1029 13.62 3.79 -9.83
CA GLY A 1029 13.24 4.27 -11.16
C GLY A 1029 11.76 4.12 -11.51
N VAL A 1030 11.07 5.27 -11.65
CA VAL A 1030 9.93 5.42 -12.55
C VAL A 1030 10.47 5.93 -13.88
N TYR A 1031 10.66 5.03 -14.84
CA TYR A 1031 11.14 5.41 -16.18
C TYR A 1031 10.13 6.31 -16.91
N SER A 1032 10.54 7.55 -17.19
CA SER A 1032 10.00 8.38 -18.26
C SER A 1032 11.14 8.88 -19.14
N HIS A 1033 11.17 8.48 -20.41
CA HIS A 1033 12.19 8.92 -21.36
C HIS A 1033 12.15 10.43 -21.62
N SER A 1034 13.33 11.04 -21.71
CA SER A 1034 13.60 12.19 -22.58
C SER A 1034 15.06 12.13 -23.00
N ASP A 1035 15.32 12.27 -24.30
CA ASP A 1035 16.65 12.22 -24.90
C ASP A 1035 17.52 13.43 -24.51
N THR A 1036 18.85 13.27 -24.51
CA THR A 1036 19.80 14.20 -25.17
C THR A 1036 21.27 13.71 -25.10
N ASP A 1037 22.06 14.26 -26.03
CA ASP A 1037 23.36 13.83 -26.54
C ASP A 1037 24.60 13.75 -25.61
N SER A 1038 25.60 13.10 -26.18
CA SER A 1038 27.01 12.90 -25.78
C SER A 1038 27.82 14.10 -25.24
N GLY A 1039 28.85 13.80 -24.43
CA GLY A 1039 30.03 14.67 -24.22
C GLY A 1039 31.09 14.06 -23.28
N SER A 1040 32.31 13.83 -23.78
CA SER A 1040 33.53 13.50 -23.01
C SER A 1040 34.11 14.77 -22.32
N GLU A 1041 35.07 14.77 -21.39
CA GLU A 1041 36.39 14.09 -21.32
C GLU A 1041 36.93 13.96 -19.87
N CYS A 1042 38.09 13.31 -19.71
CA CYS A 1042 38.84 13.16 -18.45
C CYS A 1042 39.65 14.42 -18.08
N GLU A 1043 40.05 14.56 -16.80
CA GLU A 1043 41.47 14.49 -16.39
C GLU A 1043 41.69 14.47 -14.85
N LEU A 1044 42.94 14.24 -14.43
CA LEU A 1044 43.38 13.78 -13.10
C LEU A 1044 44.12 14.89 -12.28
N PRO A 1045 44.55 14.67 -11.01
CA PRO A 1045 44.53 15.71 -9.97
C PRO A 1045 45.87 16.43 -9.73
N LEU A 1046 45.81 17.53 -8.96
CA LEU A 1046 46.98 18.20 -8.38
C LEU A 1046 46.92 18.23 -6.84
N THR A 1047 47.92 17.57 -6.24
CA THR A 1047 48.27 17.60 -4.82
C THR A 1047 48.84 18.94 -4.38
N ILE A 1048 48.41 19.48 -3.22
CA ILE A 1048 49.19 20.46 -2.42
C ILE A 1048 49.16 20.05 -0.94
N SER A 1049 50.31 20.24 -0.28
CA SER A 1049 50.65 19.69 1.03
C SER A 1049 50.14 20.49 2.24
N LYS A 1050 50.07 19.80 3.40
CA LYS A 1050 49.87 20.36 4.74
C LYS A 1050 50.93 21.41 5.11
N GLN A 1051 50.55 22.36 5.96
CA GLN A 1051 51.48 22.98 6.92
C GLN A 1051 50.80 23.21 8.28
N ILE A 1052 51.60 23.25 9.35
CA ILE A 1052 51.20 23.07 10.75
C ILE A 1052 51.63 24.29 11.57
N ILE A 1053 50.72 24.83 12.39
CA ILE A 1053 50.93 25.62 13.61
C ILE A 1053 49.69 25.32 14.47
N ALA A 1054 49.67 24.66 15.64
CA ALA A 1054 50.53 24.61 16.84
C ALA A 1054 50.10 25.61 17.94
N ASP A 1055 49.94 25.05 19.16
CA ASP A 1055 49.90 25.66 20.50
C ASP A 1055 48.60 26.45 20.85
N GLU A 1056 47.80 26.03 21.86
CA GLU A 1056 47.95 26.20 23.33
C GLU A 1056 47.73 27.69 23.75
N ASP A 1057 47.00 28.08 24.81
CA ASP A 1057 46.51 27.36 26.00
C ASP A 1057 45.43 28.19 26.77
N ILE A 1058 44.74 27.63 27.79
CA ILE A 1058 44.36 28.24 29.12
C ILE A 1058 43.63 29.64 29.17
N THR A 1059 42.58 29.98 29.96
CA THR A 1059 41.72 29.34 31.01
C THR A 1059 40.51 30.25 31.39
N GLU A 1060 39.44 29.63 31.91
CA GLU A 1060 38.56 30.01 33.05
C GLU A 1060 37.81 31.37 33.20
N THR A 1061 36.72 31.26 33.97
CA THR A 1061 35.90 32.29 34.66
C THR A 1061 34.89 33.08 33.81
N GLY A 1062 33.66 33.34 34.27
CA GLY A 1062 33.02 32.93 35.54
C GLY A 1062 31.54 33.30 35.59
N ASP A 1063 30.83 32.78 36.60
CA ASP A 1063 29.38 32.91 36.82
C ASP A 1063 28.92 34.33 37.22
N ILE A 1064 27.60 34.61 37.13
CA ILE A 1064 26.69 35.12 38.21
C ILE A 1064 25.42 35.84 37.67
N GLU A 1065 24.27 35.29 38.09
CA GLU A 1065 22.97 35.87 38.49
C GLU A 1065 22.15 36.86 37.61
N ASP A 1066 20.96 36.37 37.22
CA ASP A 1066 19.63 36.78 37.73
C ASP A 1066 19.24 38.29 37.75
N GLU A 1067 18.20 38.67 36.98
CA GLU A 1067 17.17 39.61 37.48
C GLU A 1067 15.84 39.55 36.69
N ARG A 1068 14.79 40.16 37.28
CA ARG A 1068 13.36 39.94 37.00
C ARG A 1068 12.77 41.00 36.05
N GLY A 1069 11.63 40.69 35.43
CA GLY A 1069 10.83 41.69 34.70
C GLY A 1069 9.41 41.21 34.40
N GLU A 1070 8.41 41.82 35.05
CA GLU A 1070 6.99 41.50 34.91
C GLU A 1070 6.30 42.29 33.77
N ASP A 1071 5.15 41.77 33.36
CA ASP A 1071 3.92 42.51 33.01
C ASP A 1071 3.78 43.42 31.77
N SER A 1072 2.76 43.02 31.00
CA SER A 1072 1.59 43.81 30.58
C SER A 1072 1.53 44.41 29.17
N ALA A 1073 0.29 44.73 28.79
CA ALA A 1073 -0.14 45.08 27.44
C ALA A 1073 -0.21 46.59 27.22
N GLY A 1074 -0.11 47.01 25.95
CA GLY A 1074 -0.38 48.38 25.53
C GLY A 1074 -0.69 48.47 24.03
N GLU A 1075 -1.96 48.71 23.70
CA GLU A 1075 -2.34 49.36 22.44
C GLU A 1075 -1.86 50.83 22.49
N TRP A 1076 -1.38 51.41 21.38
CA TRP A 1076 -1.43 52.86 21.14
C TRP A 1076 -1.43 53.15 19.63
N GLU A 1077 -2.13 54.21 19.22
CA GLU A 1077 -2.55 54.49 17.83
C GLU A 1077 -1.69 55.58 17.13
N GLY A 1078 -1.51 55.40 15.80
CA GLY A 1078 -1.38 56.48 14.81
C GLY A 1078 -0.05 57.26 14.70
N PRO A 1079 0.09 58.18 13.71
CA PRO A 1079 -0.90 58.58 12.69
C PRO A 1079 -0.40 58.57 11.22
N GLU A 1080 -1.22 59.15 10.36
CA GLU A 1080 -1.22 59.22 8.88
C GLU A 1080 -0.04 59.94 8.20
N ALA A 1081 0.21 59.58 6.93
CA ALA A 1081 0.59 60.51 5.86
C ALA A 1081 0.31 59.90 4.46
N GLU A 1082 -0.40 60.63 3.60
CA GLU A 1082 -0.68 60.31 2.19
C GLU A 1082 0.49 60.75 1.29
N GLU A 1083 0.85 60.01 0.24
CA GLU A 1083 0.65 60.29 -1.21
C GLU A 1083 1.56 59.30 -1.99
N TYR A 1084 1.47 59.00 -3.29
CA TYR A 1084 0.57 59.39 -4.39
C TYR A 1084 0.41 58.16 -5.33
N TRP A 1085 -0.67 58.07 -6.12
CA TRP A 1085 -0.77 57.16 -7.28
C TRP A 1085 -0.88 57.95 -8.59
N GLN A 1086 -0.21 57.49 -9.65
CA GLN A 1086 -0.60 57.82 -11.04
C GLN A 1086 -0.56 56.57 -11.92
N GLU A 1087 -1.75 56.12 -12.31
CA GLU A 1087 -1.97 55.19 -13.43
C GLU A 1087 -2.05 56.00 -14.75
N SER A 1088 -1.70 55.38 -15.88
CA SER A 1088 -2.20 55.81 -17.19
C SER A 1088 -2.26 54.65 -18.19
N GLU A 1089 -3.47 54.37 -18.69
CA GLU A 1089 -3.76 53.62 -19.94
C GLU A 1089 -4.21 54.65 -21.04
N PRO A 1090 -4.61 54.26 -22.28
CA PRO A 1090 -3.70 53.85 -23.36
C PRO A 1090 -4.00 54.50 -24.75
N GLU A 1091 -3.22 54.11 -25.77
CA GLU A 1091 -3.50 54.18 -27.25
C GLU A 1091 -3.52 55.56 -27.99
N PRO A 1092 -3.40 55.62 -29.34
CA PRO A 1092 -2.75 54.71 -30.34
C PRO A 1092 -1.93 55.45 -31.46
N GLN A 1093 -1.51 54.71 -32.52
CA GLN A 1093 -0.94 55.15 -33.83
C GLN A 1093 0.56 55.60 -33.84
N SER A 1094 1.37 55.37 -34.88
CA SER A 1094 1.24 54.65 -36.18
C SER A 1094 2.63 54.30 -36.78
N GLU A 1095 2.68 53.31 -37.68
CA GLU A 1095 3.63 53.11 -38.80
C GLU A 1095 5.15 53.34 -38.59
N LEU A 1096 5.96 52.28 -38.82
CA LEU A 1096 6.93 52.25 -39.94
C LEU A 1096 7.56 50.86 -40.15
N GLU A 1097 7.83 50.58 -41.42
CA GLU A 1097 8.20 49.29 -42.03
C GLU A 1097 9.58 48.75 -41.61
N PHE A 1098 9.74 47.42 -41.73
CA PHE A 1098 10.96 46.81 -42.23
C PHE A 1098 10.59 45.55 -43.03
N ASP A 1099 10.50 45.72 -44.36
CA ASP A 1099 10.45 44.63 -45.35
C ASP A 1099 11.76 43.80 -45.28
N ASP A 1100 11.72 42.46 -45.36
CA ASP A 1100 11.71 41.62 -46.59
C ASP A 1100 13.09 41.65 -47.32
N GLU A 1101 13.70 40.58 -47.84
CA GLU A 1101 13.15 39.43 -48.58
C GLU A 1101 13.96 38.11 -48.44
N MET A 1102 13.26 37.00 -48.64
CA MET A 1102 13.63 35.74 -49.34
C MET A 1102 14.98 35.01 -49.13
N ASN A 1103 14.90 33.78 -48.59
CA ASN A 1103 14.74 32.56 -49.42
C ASN A 1103 14.22 31.36 -48.61
#